data_AF-A0A0F9SFU7-F1
#
_entry.id   AF-A0A0F9SFU7-F1
#
_cell.length_a   1.000
_cell.length_b   1.000
_cell.length_c   1.000
_cell.angle_alpha   90.00
_cell.angle_beta   90.00
_cell.angle_gamma   90.00
#
_symmetry.space_group_name_H-M   'P 1'
#
loop_
_entity.id
_entity.type
_entity.pdbx_description
1 polymer ?
#
loop_
_entity_poly.entity_id
_entity_poly.type
_entity_poly.pdbx_seq_one_letter_code
_entity_poly.pdbx_strand_id
1 'polypeptide(L)'
;MLNRGVVNMTKKNNKSNIDSMFEQTQEITEDKILHKNIDSMFDQTPETLEQNTPLNFPKTPPIFSSMEEQPIPTIIESNKEDNMVDISEYSVLIPQTKPISMITEQNSKDKRYNNSTPKDYHDNTHNNFNIKVKKSRIIYEDCIALGYSRDDIDFAMTREQFNNAIRKGREKRIPPSQVKLTWTCLRDEKHGRFPAIYSSVKGTRKKKGSGCSKCSIQNSIIHFEDYTALGNSRDDIDSTMTREQFNDAIKKGREKGKFPSHIKFIWTCLRDEEHGRFPAIYKDVKGTRNKKGSGCPKCRVQDLSIHFEDCTALGNSRDDIDFAMTRKQFNDTIKMGKEMKIGPNKVKLTWTCLKDREHGTFPGAYGDVKGTPNRKGTGCPRCNEIQFEDCIALGNSRDDIDFAMTREQFNGARKKGKEKRIGPNKVKLTWMCLRDEEHGRFPAAYSNVNGTPNSKGTGCPKCGDIFNILCIHVHTAIKYIVSSFLHDIGIKSYSEILVSRIFEDFCLRDCIIDSFLLNINCYLENRILNSSKLLHELRLEGINLRNIKGFLFDYTADVSDKNIKSKIRKYQKKDMFLFIVGTKWKKNKKERIINTIYKNVRVIRYDLFSELIGFKDKFLDKFKQMWKMFDNDNLGNDSLEDLYNFKEKLQSEFFKKSGTDLFRKNDLETKLKSLNIDYYSFFGID
;
A
#
# COMPACT_ATOMS: atom_id res chain seq x y z
N MET A 1 -2.04 81.68 14.94
CA MET A 1 -2.84 80.58 15.52
C MET A 1 -2.68 79.36 14.62
N LEU A 2 -2.16 78.28 15.21
CA LEU A 2 -1.85 76.94 14.70
C LEU A 2 -1.65 76.73 13.17
N ASN A 3 -0.37 76.90 12.81
CA ASN A 3 0.44 76.23 11.78
C ASN A 3 0.19 74.72 11.65
N ARG A 4 0.63 73.95 10.65
CA ARG A 4 1.28 73.96 9.29
C ARG A 4 1.48 72.45 9.05
N GLY A 5 1.62 71.86 7.86
CA GLY A 5 1.90 72.34 6.53
C GLY A 5 2.35 71.10 5.73
N VAL A 6 1.82 70.99 4.53
CA VAL A 6 2.35 70.15 3.44
C VAL A 6 3.56 70.90 2.85
N VAL A 7 4.48 70.20 2.19
CA VAL A 7 5.03 70.53 0.85
C VAL A 7 6.54 70.17 0.66
N ASN A 8 6.74 69.42 -0.43
CA ASN A 8 7.84 69.36 -1.41
C ASN A 8 9.16 68.60 -1.25
N MET A 9 9.36 67.81 -2.31
CA MET A 9 10.61 67.42 -2.97
C MET A 9 11.48 68.61 -3.40
N THR A 10 12.80 68.40 -3.37
CA THR A 10 13.70 68.98 -4.39
C THR A 10 14.91 68.07 -4.64
N LYS A 11 15.21 67.88 -5.93
CA LYS A 11 16.45 67.34 -6.51
C LYS A 11 17.68 68.14 -6.05
N LYS A 12 18.85 67.49 -5.98
CA LYS A 12 20.13 68.08 -6.43
C LYS A 12 21.20 67.02 -6.70
N ASN A 13 21.95 67.29 -7.78
CA ASN A 13 23.12 66.59 -8.32
C ASN A 13 24.36 66.71 -7.41
N ASN A 14 25.32 65.78 -7.59
CA ASN A 14 26.80 65.94 -7.69
C ASN A 14 27.39 64.50 -7.68
N LYS A 15 28.05 63.94 -8.70
CA LYS A 15 29.26 64.27 -9.49
C LYS A 15 30.59 64.24 -8.68
N SER A 16 31.60 63.64 -9.32
CA SER A 16 33.03 63.40 -8.99
C SER A 16 33.34 62.24 -8.02
N ASN A 17 33.90 61.12 -8.51
CA ASN A 17 35.32 60.85 -8.81
C ASN A 17 36.17 60.72 -7.54
N ILE A 18 36.83 59.56 -7.33
CA ILE A 18 38.28 59.35 -7.49
C ILE A 18 38.62 57.93 -6.99
N ASP A 19 39.53 57.34 -7.75
CA ASP A 19 40.17 56.03 -7.67
C ASP A 19 40.97 55.73 -6.39
N SER A 20 41.38 54.46 -6.36
CA SER A 20 42.63 53.95 -5.78
C SER A 20 42.53 53.58 -4.29
N MET A 21 43.18 52.56 -3.77
CA MET A 21 44.12 51.55 -4.27
C MET A 21 44.49 50.73 -3.03
N PHE A 22 44.92 49.47 -3.21
CA PHE A 22 45.76 48.71 -2.27
C PHE A 22 45.12 48.35 -0.91
N GLU A 23 45.47 47.29 -0.20
CA GLU A 23 46.15 46.03 -0.42
C GLU A 23 45.92 45.22 0.88
N GLN A 24 46.10 43.90 0.79
CA GLN A 24 46.64 43.04 1.85
C GLN A 24 45.80 42.75 3.12
N THR A 25 45.28 41.52 3.12
CA THR A 25 45.50 40.47 4.13
C THR A 25 45.83 40.86 5.57
N GLN A 26 45.02 40.36 6.51
CA GLN A 26 45.54 39.62 7.66
C GLN A 26 44.51 38.61 8.20
N GLU A 27 44.95 37.36 8.29
CA GLU A 27 44.36 36.31 9.13
C GLU A 27 44.46 36.74 10.59
N ILE A 28 43.36 36.60 11.35
CA ILE A 28 43.42 36.38 12.79
C ILE A 28 42.46 35.24 13.16
N THR A 29 43.04 34.33 13.91
CA THR A 29 42.57 33.09 14.52
C THR A 29 41.56 33.27 15.65
N GLU A 30 40.75 32.21 15.79
CA GLU A 30 40.25 31.56 17.02
C GLU A 30 39.39 32.30 18.09
N ASP A 31 38.30 31.59 18.39
CA ASP A 31 37.75 31.26 19.70
C ASP A 31 36.48 31.98 20.26
N LYS A 32 35.41 31.15 20.32
CA LYS A 32 34.42 30.92 21.39
C LYS A 32 33.84 32.09 22.20
N ILE A 33 32.52 32.32 22.04
CA ILE A 33 31.54 32.63 23.11
C ILE A 33 30.18 32.05 22.66
N LEU A 34 29.68 30.94 23.23
CA LEU A 34 28.77 30.78 24.39
C LEU A 34 27.31 31.27 24.21
N HIS A 35 26.41 30.29 24.25
CA HIS A 35 24.98 30.24 24.66
C HIS A 35 24.14 31.53 24.82
N LYS A 36 22.93 31.48 24.23
CA LYS A 36 21.70 31.94 24.89
C LYS A 36 20.53 30.97 24.67
N ASN A 37 20.01 30.49 25.79
CA ASN A 37 18.73 29.80 25.97
C ASN A 37 17.56 30.76 25.76
N ILE A 38 16.42 30.24 25.29
CA ILE A 38 15.08 30.76 25.61
C ILE A 38 14.17 29.56 25.85
N ASP A 39 13.93 29.26 27.12
CA ASP A 39 12.72 28.58 27.62
C ASP A 39 12.09 29.55 28.63
N SER A 40 10.84 29.95 28.39
CA SER A 40 9.90 30.45 29.40
C SER A 40 8.59 30.83 28.70
N MET A 41 7.49 30.20 29.10
CA MET A 41 6.23 30.81 29.55
C MET A 41 5.09 29.79 29.38
N PHE A 42 4.60 29.27 30.50
CA PHE A 42 3.21 29.39 30.98
C PHE A 42 2.90 28.30 32.01
N ASP A 43 3.09 28.64 33.29
CA ASP A 43 2.39 28.06 34.43
C ASP A 43 1.27 29.03 34.84
N GLN A 44 0.05 28.52 34.98
CA GLN A 44 -0.97 29.07 35.89
C GLN A 44 -1.84 27.91 36.42
N THR A 45 -1.64 27.58 37.69
CA THR A 45 -2.58 26.89 38.58
C THR A 45 -3.56 27.90 39.19
N PRO A 46 -4.71 27.46 39.71
CA PRO A 46 -4.90 27.66 41.15
C PRO A 46 -5.54 26.48 41.91
N GLU A 47 -4.98 26.26 43.10
CA GLU A 47 -5.55 25.93 44.42
C GLU A 47 -6.79 25.02 44.62
N THR A 48 -6.49 23.85 45.20
CA THR A 48 -7.03 23.21 46.43
C THR A 48 -8.50 23.36 46.87
N LEU A 49 -9.13 22.20 47.09
CA LEU A 49 -9.95 21.94 48.28
C LEU A 49 -9.79 20.47 48.73
N GLU A 50 -9.33 20.29 49.96
CA GLU A 50 -9.17 19.01 50.64
C GLU A 50 -10.53 18.42 51.06
N GLN A 51 -10.66 17.09 51.04
CA GLN A 51 -11.43 16.36 52.06
C GLN A 51 -10.94 14.91 52.20
N ASN A 52 -10.65 14.57 53.45
CA ASN A 52 -10.04 13.36 53.96
C ASN A 52 -10.97 12.14 53.94
N THR A 53 -10.47 10.95 53.59
CA THR A 53 -10.89 9.68 54.24
C THR A 53 -9.79 8.61 54.09
N PRO A 54 -9.35 7.93 55.17
CA PRO A 54 -8.28 6.93 55.12
C PRO A 54 -8.82 5.53 54.81
N LEU A 55 -8.15 4.80 53.91
CA LEU A 55 -8.45 3.39 53.63
C LEU A 55 -7.40 2.50 54.31
N ASN A 56 -7.89 1.76 55.31
CA ASN A 56 -7.19 0.75 56.09
C ASN A 56 -6.68 -0.39 55.21
N PHE A 57 -5.40 -0.75 55.39
CA PHE A 57 -4.84 -2.04 54.96
C PHE A 57 -4.99 -3.07 56.09
N PRO A 58 -5.52 -4.28 55.82
CA PRO A 58 -5.36 -5.38 56.76
C PRO A 58 -3.97 -6.02 56.61
N LYS A 59 -3.25 -6.10 57.73
CA LYS A 59 -2.00 -6.84 57.91
C LYS A 59 -2.29 -8.32 58.21
N THR A 60 -1.46 -9.18 57.59
CA THR A 60 -0.92 -10.49 58.09
C THR A 60 -1.89 -11.70 58.24
N PRO A 61 -1.41 -12.97 58.16
CA PRO A 61 -0.06 -13.42 58.55
C PRO A 61 0.72 -14.36 57.60
N PRO A 62 2.02 -14.54 57.86
CA PRO A 62 2.89 -15.49 57.16
C PRO A 62 2.78 -16.89 57.80
N ILE A 63 2.84 -17.94 56.98
CA ILE A 63 3.08 -19.31 57.45
C ILE A 63 4.21 -19.90 56.59
N PHE A 64 5.35 -20.12 57.24
CA PHE A 64 6.36 -21.11 56.85
C PHE A 64 5.77 -22.52 57.06
N SER A 65 6.02 -23.45 56.15
CA SER A 65 6.70 -24.71 56.48
C SER A 65 6.84 -25.62 55.24
N SER A 66 8.04 -26.17 55.15
CA SER A 66 8.53 -27.27 54.31
C SER A 66 7.61 -28.49 54.18
N MET A 67 7.55 -29.06 52.98
CA MET A 67 7.53 -30.51 52.69
C MET A 67 8.12 -30.69 51.28
N GLU A 68 9.36 -31.13 51.13
CA GLU A 68 9.78 -32.52 50.96
C GLU A 68 9.12 -33.23 49.76
N GLU A 69 9.98 -33.53 48.78
CA GLU A 69 9.73 -34.41 47.65
C GLU A 69 9.40 -35.83 48.12
N GLN A 70 8.28 -36.37 47.64
CA GLN A 70 8.02 -37.81 47.62
C GLN A 70 7.48 -38.21 46.23
N PRO A 71 7.94 -39.34 45.67
CA PRO A 71 7.75 -39.70 44.27
C PRO A 71 6.34 -40.24 43.97
N ILE A 72 5.86 -39.97 42.75
CA ILE A 72 4.66 -40.57 42.19
C ILE A 72 4.94 -42.06 41.89
N PRO A 73 4.16 -43.01 42.43
CA PRO A 73 4.30 -44.42 42.07
C PRO A 73 3.68 -44.70 40.71
N THR A 74 4.49 -45.32 39.85
CA THR A 74 4.11 -45.97 38.60
C THR A 74 3.06 -47.06 38.88
N ILE A 75 1.81 -46.85 38.45
CA ILE A 75 0.83 -47.94 38.35
C ILE A 75 0.88 -48.46 36.92
N ILE A 76 1.49 -49.64 36.79
CA ILE A 76 1.36 -50.53 35.64
C ILE A 76 0.08 -51.32 35.88
N GLU A 77 -0.95 -51.11 35.08
CA GLU A 77 -2.01 -52.11 34.88
C GLU A 77 -2.10 -52.47 33.41
N SER A 78 -1.73 -53.72 33.17
CA SER A 78 -2.08 -54.52 32.01
C SER A 78 -3.58 -54.82 32.04
N ASN A 79 -4.29 -54.54 30.94
CA ASN A 79 -5.37 -55.40 30.48
C ASN A 79 -5.47 -55.32 28.96
N LYS A 80 -5.15 -56.45 28.35
CA LYS A 80 -5.57 -56.82 27.00
C LYS A 80 -7.05 -57.15 27.06
N GLU A 81 -7.82 -56.65 26.11
CA GLU A 81 -8.87 -57.46 25.49
C GLU A 81 -9.20 -56.92 24.11
N ASP A 82 -9.23 -57.86 23.18
CA ASP A 82 -9.36 -57.69 21.75
C ASP A 82 -10.74 -57.15 21.37
N ASN A 83 -10.77 -56.17 20.48
CA ASN A 83 -11.88 -55.96 19.58
C ASN A 83 -11.32 -55.67 18.18
N MET A 84 -11.22 -56.74 17.38
CA MET A 84 -11.08 -56.67 15.94
C MET A 84 -12.32 -55.97 15.37
N VAL A 85 -12.12 -54.79 14.80
CA VAL A 85 -13.04 -54.21 13.82
C VAL A 85 -12.28 -54.09 12.52
N ASP A 86 -12.74 -54.87 11.56
CA ASP A 86 -12.30 -54.92 10.16
C ASP A 86 -12.57 -53.56 9.49
N ILE A 87 -11.49 -52.87 9.10
CA ILE A 87 -11.53 -51.66 8.28
C ILE A 87 -10.71 -51.94 7.03
N SER A 88 -11.29 -52.73 6.13
CA SER A 88 -10.79 -53.01 4.79
C SER A 88 -11.57 -52.22 3.74
N GLU A 89 -11.67 -50.89 3.87
CA GLU A 89 -12.15 -50.04 2.76
C GLU A 89 -11.86 -48.54 3.01
N TYR A 90 -10.63 -48.07 2.74
CA TYR A 90 -10.34 -46.65 2.37
C TYR A 90 -8.93 -46.55 1.76
N SER A 91 -8.77 -47.10 0.56
CA SER A 91 -7.57 -46.90 -0.27
C SER A 91 -7.71 -45.61 -1.08
N VAL A 92 -7.28 -44.47 -0.54
CA VAL A 92 -7.13 -43.23 -1.33
C VAL A 92 -5.76 -43.23 -1.99
N LEU A 93 -5.77 -43.40 -3.31
CA LEU A 93 -4.63 -43.28 -4.22
C LEU A 93 -3.90 -41.94 -4.05
N ILE A 94 -2.66 -41.98 -3.57
CA ILE A 94 -1.69 -40.89 -3.71
C ILE A 94 -0.76 -41.27 -4.88
N PRO A 95 -0.68 -40.48 -5.97
CA PRO A 95 0.21 -40.80 -7.07
C PRO A 95 1.67 -40.57 -6.67
N GLN A 96 2.43 -41.66 -6.59
CA GLN A 96 3.89 -41.62 -6.59
C GLN A 96 4.35 -41.19 -7.99
N THR A 97 4.97 -40.03 -8.11
CA THR A 97 5.75 -39.69 -9.31
C THR A 97 7.20 -40.07 -9.06
N LYS A 98 7.61 -41.22 -9.62
CA LYS A 98 9.01 -41.58 -9.80
C LYS A 98 9.55 -40.95 -11.09
N PRO A 99 10.87 -40.72 -11.17
CA PRO A 99 11.49 -39.88 -12.20
C PRO A 99 11.50 -40.58 -13.56
N ILE A 100 11.16 -39.83 -14.62
CA ILE A 100 11.30 -40.30 -16.00
C ILE A 100 12.77 -40.13 -16.40
N SER A 101 13.51 -41.24 -16.36
CA SER A 101 14.66 -41.49 -17.23
C SER A 101 14.17 -42.29 -18.44
N MET A 102 14.31 -41.76 -19.65
CA MET A 102 14.27 -42.54 -20.90
C MET A 102 15.26 -41.88 -21.85
N ILE A 103 16.40 -42.52 -22.15
CA ILE A 103 16.56 -43.61 -23.14
C ILE A 103 16.17 -43.11 -24.53
N THR A 104 17.22 -42.74 -25.25
CA THR A 104 17.40 -42.78 -26.70
C THR A 104 16.93 -44.09 -27.30
N GLU A 105 16.11 -44.05 -28.36
CA GLU A 105 16.35 -44.85 -29.57
C GLU A 105 15.44 -44.44 -30.75
N GLN A 106 16.13 -44.24 -31.88
CA GLN A 106 15.80 -44.62 -33.25
C GLN A 106 14.39 -44.37 -33.81
N ASN A 107 14.33 -43.45 -34.78
CA ASN A 107 13.77 -43.80 -36.08
C ASN A 107 14.51 -43.05 -37.19
N SER A 108 15.11 -43.85 -38.07
CA SER A 108 15.78 -43.49 -39.30
C SER A 108 14.78 -43.27 -40.44
N LYS A 109 15.06 -42.28 -41.30
CA LYS A 109 14.91 -42.36 -42.77
C LYS A 109 15.38 -41.05 -43.43
N ASP A 110 16.54 -41.16 -44.09
CA ASP A 110 16.83 -40.69 -45.47
C ASP A 110 16.51 -39.25 -45.90
N LYS A 111 17.54 -38.40 -46.11
CA LYS A 111 18.35 -38.31 -47.37
C LYS A 111 19.24 -37.03 -47.44
N ARG A 112 20.54 -37.27 -47.64
CA ARG A 112 21.61 -36.54 -48.38
C ARG A 112 21.46 -35.04 -48.71
N TYR A 113 22.45 -34.20 -48.33
CA TYR A 113 23.56 -33.73 -49.21
C TYR A 113 24.56 -32.76 -48.50
N ASN A 114 25.86 -33.15 -48.58
CA ASN A 114 27.17 -32.46 -48.63
C ASN A 114 27.54 -31.12 -47.93
N ASN A 115 28.68 -31.22 -47.20
CA ASN A 115 29.91 -30.40 -47.16
C ASN A 115 29.87 -28.91 -46.79
N SER A 116 30.48 -28.54 -45.65
CA SER A 116 31.89 -28.07 -45.55
C SER A 116 32.19 -27.20 -44.30
N THR A 117 33.16 -27.68 -43.50
CA THR A 117 34.13 -26.96 -42.60
C THR A 117 33.66 -26.16 -41.36
N PRO A 118 34.44 -26.19 -40.26
CA PRO A 118 33.96 -25.97 -38.89
C PRO A 118 34.23 -24.55 -38.37
N LYS A 119 33.34 -24.05 -37.50
CA LYS A 119 33.64 -22.95 -36.58
C LYS A 119 33.05 -23.28 -35.20
N ASP A 120 33.91 -23.10 -34.21
CA ASP A 120 33.71 -23.37 -32.80
C ASP A 120 32.38 -22.85 -32.26
N TYR A 121 31.59 -23.77 -31.68
CA TYR A 121 30.45 -23.45 -30.84
C TYR A 121 30.73 -23.99 -29.43
N HIS A 122 30.98 -23.06 -28.51
CA HIS A 122 30.76 -23.32 -27.08
C HIS A 122 29.26 -23.47 -26.86
N ASP A 123 28.86 -24.70 -26.56
CA ASP A 123 27.51 -25.07 -26.19
C ASP A 123 27.24 -24.61 -24.75
N ASN A 124 26.45 -23.55 -24.59
CA ASN A 124 25.97 -23.06 -23.30
C ASN A 124 24.44 -23.18 -23.28
N THR A 125 23.96 -24.41 -23.14
CA THR A 125 22.55 -24.72 -22.92
C THR A 125 22.24 -24.70 -21.42
N HIS A 126 22.18 -23.50 -20.83
CA HIS A 126 21.52 -23.31 -19.53
C HIS A 126 20.05 -22.90 -19.73
N ASN A 127 19.19 -23.76 -19.19
CA ASN A 127 17.73 -23.66 -19.19
C ASN A 127 17.24 -22.31 -18.63
N ASN A 128 16.86 -21.41 -19.53
CA ASN A 128 16.13 -20.19 -19.20
C ASN A 128 14.70 -20.54 -18.74
N PHE A 129 14.46 -20.63 -17.43
CA PHE A 129 13.11 -20.58 -16.86
C PHE A 129 12.51 -19.18 -17.03
N ASN A 130 11.99 -18.94 -18.24
CA ASN A 130 11.35 -17.68 -18.60
C ASN A 130 9.90 -17.67 -18.08
N ILE A 131 9.71 -17.36 -16.79
CA ILE A 131 8.37 -17.18 -16.21
C ILE A 131 7.77 -15.88 -16.75
N LYS A 132 7.13 -15.97 -17.92
CA LYS A 132 6.21 -14.94 -18.41
C LYS A 132 4.98 -14.92 -17.51
N VAL A 133 4.96 -14.03 -16.52
CA VAL A 133 3.76 -13.70 -15.74
C VAL A 133 2.67 -13.18 -16.70
N LYS A 134 1.74 -14.06 -17.08
CA LYS A 134 0.64 -13.74 -18.00
C LYS A 134 -0.36 -12.82 -17.30
N LYS A 135 -0.71 -11.71 -17.96
CA LYS A 135 -1.88 -10.86 -17.64
C LYS A 135 -3.10 -11.76 -17.39
N SER A 136 -3.75 -11.53 -16.24
CA SER A 136 -4.92 -12.25 -15.71
C SER A 136 -5.90 -12.67 -16.80
N ARG A 137 -5.90 -13.96 -17.17
CA ARG A 137 -6.94 -14.56 -18.00
C ARG A 137 -8.18 -14.70 -17.13
N ILE A 138 -9.33 -14.24 -17.63
CA ILE A 138 -10.63 -14.62 -17.05
C ILE A 138 -10.95 -16.01 -17.59
N ILE A 139 -11.19 -16.94 -16.68
CA ILE A 139 -11.61 -18.30 -17.01
C ILE A 139 -13.07 -18.52 -16.61
N TYR A 140 -13.67 -19.59 -17.12
CA TYR A 140 -15.09 -19.91 -16.89
C TYR A 140 -15.38 -20.09 -15.39
N GLU A 141 -14.47 -20.75 -14.70
CA GLU A 141 -14.53 -21.07 -13.28
C GLU A 141 -14.58 -19.80 -12.43
N ASP A 142 -13.86 -18.74 -12.84
CA ASP A 142 -13.90 -17.43 -12.16
C ASP A 142 -15.28 -16.76 -12.27
N CYS A 143 -16.01 -17.01 -13.35
CA CYS A 143 -17.33 -16.43 -13.58
C CYS A 143 -18.40 -17.19 -12.79
N ILE A 144 -18.32 -18.51 -12.76
CA ILE A 144 -19.16 -19.39 -11.95
C ILE A 144 -18.97 -19.11 -10.46
N ALA A 145 -17.71 -19.08 -9.98
CA ALA A 145 -17.40 -18.76 -8.59
C ALA A 145 -17.91 -17.37 -8.20
N LEU A 146 -17.84 -16.40 -9.12
CA LEU A 146 -18.40 -15.06 -8.88
C LEU A 146 -19.93 -15.08 -8.79
N GLY A 147 -20.62 -15.86 -9.63
CA GLY A 147 -22.07 -16.10 -9.54
C GLY A 147 -22.45 -16.67 -8.17
N TYR A 148 -21.80 -17.77 -7.76
CA TYR A 148 -22.07 -18.39 -6.44
C TYR A 148 -21.74 -17.48 -5.25
N SER A 149 -20.76 -16.59 -5.40
CA SER A 149 -20.40 -15.65 -4.32
C SER A 149 -21.39 -14.50 -4.15
N ARG A 150 -22.37 -14.35 -5.06
CA ARG A 150 -23.31 -13.23 -5.05
C ARG A 150 -24.74 -13.70 -4.84
N ASP A 151 -25.42 -13.01 -3.94
CA ASP A 151 -26.84 -13.21 -3.60
C ASP A 151 -27.80 -12.68 -4.68
N ASP A 152 -27.33 -11.79 -5.55
CA ASP A 152 -28.19 -10.97 -6.39
C ASP A 152 -28.16 -11.30 -7.88
N ILE A 153 -27.19 -12.11 -8.31
CA ILE A 153 -26.98 -12.49 -9.70
C ILE A 153 -26.37 -13.89 -9.80
N ASP A 154 -26.59 -14.55 -10.92
CA ASP A 154 -25.96 -15.84 -11.25
C ASP A 154 -25.32 -15.80 -12.65
N PHE A 155 -24.34 -16.66 -12.91
CA PHE A 155 -23.70 -16.77 -14.21
C PHE A 155 -24.49 -17.70 -15.14
N ALA A 156 -25.07 -17.13 -16.20
CA ALA A 156 -26.13 -17.79 -16.97
C ALA A 156 -25.65 -18.49 -18.25
N MET A 157 -24.33 -18.65 -18.42
CA MET A 157 -23.74 -19.20 -19.63
C MET A 157 -23.15 -20.58 -19.38
N THR A 158 -23.30 -21.49 -20.35
CA THR A 158 -22.52 -22.74 -20.37
C THR A 158 -21.05 -22.47 -20.70
N ARG A 159 -20.17 -23.44 -20.43
CA ARG A 159 -18.74 -23.34 -20.77
C ARG A 159 -18.50 -23.10 -22.25
N GLU A 160 -19.28 -23.75 -23.11
CA GLU A 160 -19.23 -23.52 -24.56
C GLU A 160 -19.67 -22.11 -24.95
N GLN A 161 -20.78 -21.61 -24.39
CA GLN A 161 -21.26 -20.25 -24.64
C GLN A 161 -20.22 -19.21 -24.20
N PHE A 162 -19.60 -19.41 -23.03
CA PHE A 162 -18.51 -18.56 -22.55
C PHE A 162 -17.32 -18.56 -23.50
N ASN A 163 -16.82 -19.74 -23.88
CA ASN A 163 -15.70 -19.87 -24.80
C ASN A 163 -15.98 -19.21 -26.15
N ASN A 164 -17.20 -19.38 -26.67
CA ASN A 164 -17.66 -18.73 -27.90
C ASN A 164 -17.71 -17.20 -27.76
N ALA A 165 -18.19 -16.67 -26.64
CA ALA A 165 -18.21 -15.23 -26.39
C ALA A 165 -16.79 -14.64 -26.29
N ILE A 166 -15.88 -15.32 -25.58
CA ILE A 166 -14.48 -14.89 -25.49
C ILE A 166 -13.79 -14.95 -26.86
N ARG A 167 -14.04 -16.00 -27.65
CA ARG A 167 -13.52 -16.13 -29.02
C ARG A 167 -14.01 -14.99 -29.92
N LYS A 168 -15.32 -14.74 -29.98
CA LYS A 168 -15.90 -13.62 -30.73
C LYS A 168 -15.37 -12.26 -30.27
N GLY A 169 -15.12 -12.10 -28.97
CA GLY A 169 -14.48 -10.91 -28.41
C GLY A 169 -13.06 -10.72 -28.96
N ARG A 170 -12.25 -11.78 -29.00
CA ARG A 170 -10.88 -11.74 -29.54
C ARG A 170 -10.84 -11.42 -31.03
N GLU A 171 -11.75 -12.01 -31.82
CA GLU A 171 -11.90 -11.69 -33.25
C GLU A 171 -12.16 -10.19 -33.47
N LYS A 172 -12.92 -9.57 -32.57
CA LYS A 172 -13.20 -8.12 -32.55
C LYS A 172 -12.15 -7.29 -31.81
N ARG A 173 -11.01 -7.88 -31.42
CA ARG A 173 -9.94 -7.25 -30.62
C ARG A 173 -10.40 -6.68 -29.27
N ILE A 174 -11.50 -7.19 -28.72
CA ILE A 174 -12.00 -6.83 -27.38
C ILE A 174 -11.25 -7.65 -26.34
N PRO A 175 -10.62 -7.03 -25.32
CA PRO A 175 -9.97 -7.75 -24.23
C PRO A 175 -10.95 -8.70 -23.52
N PRO A 176 -10.53 -9.88 -23.06
CA PRO A 176 -11.42 -10.82 -22.35
C PRO A 176 -12.19 -10.18 -21.18
N SER A 177 -11.57 -9.21 -20.49
CA SER A 177 -12.18 -8.46 -19.37
C SER A 177 -13.25 -7.45 -19.76
N GLN A 178 -13.46 -7.22 -21.06
CA GLN A 178 -14.45 -6.31 -21.63
C GLN A 178 -15.52 -7.03 -22.45
N VAL A 179 -15.42 -8.36 -22.61
CA VAL A 179 -16.47 -9.15 -23.25
C VAL A 179 -17.73 -9.13 -22.37
N LYS A 180 -18.88 -8.85 -22.98
CA LYS A 180 -20.17 -8.94 -22.31
C LYS A 180 -20.54 -10.42 -22.16
N LEU A 181 -20.73 -10.84 -20.92
CA LEU A 181 -21.19 -12.17 -20.56
C LEU A 181 -22.65 -12.08 -20.06
N THR A 182 -23.38 -13.18 -20.11
CA THR A 182 -24.79 -13.23 -19.71
C THR A 182 -24.91 -13.65 -18.24
N TRP A 183 -25.66 -12.86 -17.48
CA TRP A 183 -25.92 -13.07 -16.06
C TRP A 183 -27.43 -13.16 -15.85
N THR A 184 -27.89 -13.89 -14.84
CA THR A 184 -29.30 -13.93 -14.43
C THR A 184 -29.46 -13.07 -13.19
N CYS A 185 -30.56 -12.32 -13.09
CA CYS A 185 -30.91 -11.63 -11.84
C CYS A 185 -31.59 -12.60 -10.87
N LEU A 186 -31.08 -12.71 -9.65
CA LEU A 186 -31.67 -13.57 -8.61
C LEU A 186 -32.66 -12.82 -7.69
N ARG A 187 -32.67 -11.49 -7.73
CA ARG A 187 -33.52 -10.66 -6.85
C ARG A 187 -34.96 -10.50 -7.35
N ASP A 188 -35.17 -10.55 -8.66
CA ASP A 188 -36.50 -10.46 -9.27
C ASP A 188 -36.47 -11.25 -10.57
N GLU A 189 -37.22 -12.35 -10.60
CA GLU A 189 -37.30 -13.26 -11.75
C GLU A 189 -37.77 -12.55 -13.03
N LYS A 190 -38.57 -11.48 -12.91
CA LYS A 190 -39.03 -10.68 -14.06
C LYS A 190 -37.89 -9.94 -14.76
N HIS A 191 -36.75 -9.76 -14.10
CA HIS A 191 -35.58 -9.16 -14.73
C HIS A 191 -34.82 -10.12 -15.63
N GLY A 192 -34.91 -11.43 -15.38
CA GLY A 192 -34.33 -12.48 -16.20
C GLY A 192 -32.83 -12.34 -16.45
N ARG A 193 -32.41 -12.70 -17.67
CA ARG A 193 -31.01 -12.64 -18.11
C ARG A 193 -30.63 -11.26 -18.65
N PHE A 194 -29.44 -10.79 -18.32
CA PHE A 194 -28.90 -9.51 -18.80
C PHE A 194 -27.40 -9.60 -19.15
N PRO A 195 -26.94 -8.86 -20.18
CA PRO A 195 -25.54 -8.85 -20.57
C PRO A 195 -24.74 -7.83 -19.74
N ALA A 196 -23.63 -8.27 -19.14
CA ALA A 196 -22.72 -7.40 -18.41
C ALA A 196 -21.26 -7.87 -18.52
N ILE A 197 -20.34 -6.91 -18.40
CA ILE A 197 -18.90 -7.20 -18.45
C ILE A 197 -18.45 -7.77 -17.12
N TYR A 198 -17.62 -8.84 -17.13
CA TYR A 198 -17.11 -9.48 -15.91
C TYR A 198 -16.49 -8.49 -14.92
N SER A 199 -15.67 -7.54 -15.38
CA SER A 199 -15.06 -6.53 -14.50
C SER A 199 -16.08 -5.58 -13.87
N SER A 200 -17.19 -5.28 -14.55
CA SER A 200 -18.29 -4.48 -14.00
C SER A 200 -19.03 -5.25 -12.91
N VAL A 201 -19.32 -6.52 -13.17
CA VAL A 201 -20.04 -7.42 -12.27
C VAL A 201 -19.20 -7.83 -11.06
N LYS A 202 -17.91 -8.04 -11.24
CA LYS A 202 -16.96 -8.28 -10.15
C LYS A 202 -16.80 -7.05 -9.26
N GLY A 203 -16.86 -5.85 -9.88
CA GLY A 203 -16.60 -4.61 -9.19
C GLY A 203 -15.12 -4.38 -8.90
N THR A 204 -14.86 -3.51 -7.94
CA THR A 204 -13.50 -3.21 -7.49
C THR A 204 -13.35 -3.63 -6.03
N ARG A 205 -12.11 -3.66 -5.52
CA ARG A 205 -11.85 -3.99 -4.11
C ARG A 205 -12.66 -3.16 -3.10
N LYS A 206 -13.17 -1.99 -3.47
CA LYS A 206 -13.86 -1.03 -2.59
C LYS A 206 -15.35 -0.84 -2.92
N LYS A 207 -15.87 -1.55 -3.92
CA LYS A 207 -17.24 -1.37 -4.41
C LYS A 207 -17.75 -2.68 -4.98
N LYS A 208 -18.85 -3.21 -4.41
CA LYS A 208 -19.64 -4.30 -5.00
C LYS A 208 -19.87 -3.97 -6.47
N GLY A 209 -19.60 -4.95 -7.34
CA GLY A 209 -19.79 -4.76 -8.77
C GLY A 209 -21.25 -4.54 -9.12
N SER A 210 -21.51 -3.98 -10.29
CA SER A 210 -22.87 -3.75 -10.79
C SER A 210 -23.66 -5.07 -10.77
N GLY A 211 -24.70 -5.13 -9.95
CA GLY A 211 -25.70 -6.20 -10.02
C GLY A 211 -26.64 -5.99 -11.21
N CYS A 212 -27.84 -6.57 -11.15
CA CYS A 212 -28.86 -6.31 -12.16
C CYS A 212 -29.20 -4.80 -12.22
N SER A 213 -29.08 -4.21 -13.40
CA SER A 213 -29.35 -2.77 -13.59
C SER A 213 -30.79 -2.40 -13.24
N LYS A 214 -31.76 -3.28 -13.53
CA LYS A 214 -33.17 -3.07 -13.20
C LYS A 214 -33.42 -3.05 -11.68
N CYS A 215 -32.89 -4.03 -10.94
CA CYS A 215 -32.92 -4.01 -9.47
C CYS A 215 -32.23 -2.79 -8.89
N SER A 216 -31.09 -2.39 -9.47
CA SER A 216 -30.36 -1.24 -8.97
C SER A 216 -31.14 0.07 -9.21
N ILE A 217 -31.92 0.17 -10.28
CA ILE A 217 -32.83 1.30 -10.54
C ILE A 217 -34.00 1.30 -9.54
N GLN A 218 -34.59 0.13 -9.27
CA GLN A 218 -35.67 -0.01 -8.29
C GLN A 218 -35.23 0.32 -6.86
N ASN A 219 -34.06 -0.16 -6.44
CA ASN A 219 -33.55 -0.01 -5.09
C ASN A 219 -32.83 1.32 -4.83
N SER A 220 -32.41 2.03 -5.89
CA SER A 220 -31.95 3.40 -5.71
C SER A 220 -33.16 4.29 -5.45
N ILE A 221 -33.21 4.88 -4.25
CA ILE A 221 -34.22 5.85 -3.86
C ILE A 221 -33.46 7.15 -3.52
N ILE A 222 -33.96 8.26 -4.03
CA ILE A 222 -33.60 9.59 -3.56
C ILE A 222 -34.90 10.14 -3.01
N HIS A 223 -34.89 10.52 -1.74
CA HIS A 223 -36.05 11.11 -1.11
C HIS A 223 -36.10 12.61 -1.41
N PHE A 224 -37.29 13.21 -1.32
CA PHE A 224 -37.45 14.65 -1.52
C PHE A 224 -36.63 15.45 -0.49
N GLU A 225 -36.50 14.89 0.71
CA GLU A 225 -35.71 15.39 1.82
C GLU A 225 -34.21 15.41 1.47
N ASP A 226 -33.68 14.40 0.76
CA ASP A 226 -32.28 14.38 0.30
C ASP A 226 -31.99 15.45 -0.76
N TYR A 227 -33.00 15.78 -1.57
CA TYR A 227 -32.92 16.84 -2.56
C TYR A 227 -32.95 18.22 -1.89
N THR A 228 -33.85 18.40 -0.93
CA THR A 228 -34.00 19.64 -0.16
C THR A 228 -32.78 19.90 0.72
N ALA A 229 -32.32 18.88 1.46
CA ALA A 229 -31.13 18.98 2.30
C ALA A 229 -29.87 19.32 1.49
N LEU A 230 -29.75 18.79 0.25
CA LEU A 230 -28.62 19.14 -0.61
C LEU A 230 -28.67 20.60 -1.07
N GLY A 231 -29.86 21.14 -1.39
CA GLY A 231 -30.05 22.56 -1.65
C GLY A 231 -29.64 23.41 -0.45
N ASN A 232 -30.23 23.13 0.72
CA ASN A 232 -29.96 23.88 1.96
C ASN A 232 -28.50 23.81 2.45
N SER A 233 -27.79 22.71 2.15
CA SER A 233 -26.38 22.56 2.54
C SER A 233 -25.40 23.36 1.67
N ARG A 234 -25.89 24.04 0.62
CA ARG A 234 -25.05 24.75 -0.34
C ARG A 234 -25.39 26.24 -0.34
N ASP A 235 -24.33 27.03 -0.36
CA ASP A 235 -24.35 28.49 -0.41
C ASP A 235 -24.62 29.05 -1.82
N ASP A 236 -24.50 28.21 -2.86
CA ASP A 236 -24.51 28.64 -4.25
C ASP A 236 -25.74 28.25 -5.06
N ILE A 237 -26.59 27.37 -4.52
CA ILE A 237 -27.78 26.84 -5.19
C ILE A 237 -28.91 26.54 -4.19
N ASP A 238 -30.15 26.53 -4.67
CA ASP A 238 -31.32 26.14 -3.90
C ASP A 238 -32.18 25.08 -4.63
N SER A 239 -32.90 24.27 -3.86
CA SER A 239 -33.85 23.25 -4.30
C SER A 239 -35.27 23.81 -4.40
N THR A 240 -35.72 24.15 -5.61
CA THR A 240 -37.00 24.86 -5.81
C THR A 240 -38.12 24.03 -6.41
N MET A 241 -37.95 22.72 -6.53
CA MET A 241 -39.04 21.83 -6.94
C MET A 241 -39.97 21.55 -5.77
N THR A 242 -41.28 21.53 -6.00
CA THR A 242 -42.23 20.98 -5.02
C THR A 242 -42.08 19.46 -4.93
N ARG A 243 -42.64 18.84 -3.88
CA ARG A 243 -42.63 17.38 -3.71
C ARG A 243 -43.26 16.66 -4.90
N GLU A 244 -44.34 17.23 -5.46
CA GLU A 244 -45.04 16.70 -6.63
C GLU A 244 -44.15 16.78 -7.89
N GLN A 245 -43.50 17.92 -8.13
CA GLN A 245 -42.58 18.10 -9.25
C GLN A 245 -41.39 17.13 -9.15
N PHE A 246 -40.86 16.94 -7.94
CA PHE A 246 -39.77 16.01 -7.70
C PHE A 246 -40.19 14.56 -8.00
N ASN A 247 -41.35 14.14 -7.47
CA ASN A 247 -41.89 12.80 -7.70
C ASN A 247 -42.20 12.54 -9.19
N ASP A 248 -42.74 13.52 -9.90
CA ASP A 248 -42.96 13.44 -11.34
C ASP A 248 -41.64 13.30 -12.13
N ALA A 249 -40.60 14.04 -11.75
CA ALA A 249 -39.28 13.91 -12.34
C ALA A 249 -38.66 12.52 -12.08
N ILE A 250 -38.81 11.98 -10.86
CA ILE A 250 -38.41 10.61 -10.52
C ILE A 250 -39.14 9.59 -11.41
N LYS A 251 -40.47 9.70 -11.51
CA LYS A 251 -41.32 8.82 -12.30
C LYS A 251 -40.91 8.82 -13.78
N LYS A 252 -40.85 10.01 -14.41
CA LYS A 252 -40.42 10.19 -15.81
C LYS A 252 -38.99 9.69 -16.05
N GLY A 253 -38.10 9.82 -15.07
CA GLY A 253 -36.75 9.29 -15.16
C GLY A 253 -36.71 7.76 -15.12
N ARG A 254 -37.51 7.13 -14.25
CA ARG A 254 -37.65 5.67 -14.16
C ARG A 254 -38.25 5.06 -15.42
N GLU A 255 -39.28 5.69 -15.98
CA GLU A 255 -39.87 5.29 -17.28
C GLU A 255 -38.85 5.33 -18.42
N LYS A 256 -37.87 6.24 -18.35
CA LYS A 256 -36.74 6.32 -19.30
C LYS A 256 -35.55 5.44 -18.92
N GLY A 257 -35.68 4.55 -17.94
CA GLY A 257 -34.63 3.65 -17.47
C GLY A 257 -33.44 4.35 -16.79
N LYS A 258 -33.63 5.58 -16.29
CA LYS A 258 -32.58 6.33 -15.58
C LYS A 258 -32.59 6.00 -14.09
N PHE A 259 -31.39 5.83 -13.53
CA PHE A 259 -31.21 5.86 -12.07
C PHE A 259 -31.64 7.22 -11.51
N PRO A 260 -32.26 7.29 -10.32
CA PRO A 260 -32.63 8.54 -9.66
C PRO A 260 -31.48 9.54 -9.55
N SER A 261 -30.26 9.07 -9.27
CA SER A 261 -29.07 9.93 -9.21
C SER A 261 -28.69 10.58 -10.55
N HIS A 262 -29.22 10.07 -11.66
CA HIS A 262 -29.02 10.57 -13.02
C HIS A 262 -30.22 11.39 -13.55
N ILE A 263 -31.24 11.61 -12.72
CA ILE A 263 -32.39 12.44 -13.05
C ILE A 263 -31.98 13.91 -12.93
N LYS A 264 -32.48 14.72 -13.87
CA LYS A 264 -32.30 16.17 -13.85
C LYS A 264 -33.37 16.76 -12.94
N PHE A 265 -32.93 17.46 -11.90
CA PHE A 265 -33.79 18.30 -11.09
C PHE A 265 -33.57 19.77 -11.45
N ILE A 266 -34.54 20.61 -11.12
CA ILE A 266 -34.44 22.06 -11.26
C ILE A 266 -33.80 22.62 -9.99
N TRP A 267 -32.83 23.49 -10.16
CA TRP A 267 -32.13 24.19 -9.08
C TRP A 267 -32.22 25.68 -9.35
N THR A 268 -32.14 26.50 -8.31
CA THR A 268 -32.07 27.96 -8.44
C THR A 268 -30.67 28.42 -8.09
N CYS A 269 -30.13 29.41 -8.81
CA CYS A 269 -28.85 30.02 -8.46
C CYS A 269 -29.04 31.02 -7.31
N LEU A 270 -28.25 30.89 -6.24
CA LEU A 270 -28.27 31.83 -5.11
C LEU A 270 -27.21 32.93 -5.20
N ARG A 271 -26.27 32.81 -6.15
CA ARG A 271 -25.17 33.77 -6.31
C ARG A 271 -25.50 34.97 -7.18
N ASP A 272 -26.44 34.79 -8.10
CA ASP A 272 -26.83 35.80 -9.07
C ASP A 272 -28.28 35.52 -9.48
N GLU A 273 -29.18 36.44 -9.11
CA GLU A 273 -30.61 36.30 -9.34
C GLU A 273 -30.95 36.26 -10.84
N GLU A 274 -30.14 36.90 -11.70
CA GLU A 274 -30.33 36.90 -13.16
C GLU A 274 -30.08 35.51 -13.77
N HIS A 275 -29.36 34.64 -13.06
CA HIS A 275 -29.13 33.28 -13.52
C HIS A 275 -30.35 32.37 -13.35
N GLY A 276 -31.23 32.68 -12.40
CA GLY A 276 -32.52 32.02 -12.19
C GLY A 276 -32.45 30.50 -12.01
N ARG A 277 -33.46 29.81 -12.53
CA ARG A 277 -33.62 28.34 -12.44
C ARG A 277 -32.86 27.62 -13.56
N PHE A 278 -32.20 26.50 -13.24
CA PHE A 278 -31.49 25.68 -14.21
C PHE A 278 -31.63 24.17 -13.94
N PRO A 279 -31.70 23.32 -14.98
CA PRO A 279 -31.76 21.87 -14.81
C PRO A 279 -30.36 21.25 -14.65
N ALA A 280 -30.15 20.45 -13.60
CA ALA A 280 -28.90 19.73 -13.39
C ALA A 280 -29.10 18.31 -12.81
N ILE A 281 -28.18 17.41 -13.13
CA ILE A 281 -28.23 16.02 -12.68
C ILE A 281 -27.89 15.95 -11.19
N TYR A 282 -28.72 15.27 -10.39
CA TYR A 282 -28.54 15.20 -8.94
C TYR A 282 -27.13 14.77 -8.50
N LYS A 283 -26.58 13.69 -9.07
CA LYS A 283 -25.23 13.23 -8.70
C LYS A 283 -24.15 14.27 -9.00
N ASP A 284 -24.33 15.07 -10.05
CA ASP A 284 -23.34 16.06 -10.47
C ASP A 284 -23.36 17.23 -9.48
N VAL A 285 -24.57 17.63 -9.04
CA VAL A 285 -24.79 18.65 -8.01
C VAL A 285 -24.34 18.18 -6.62
N LYS A 286 -24.57 16.91 -6.26
CA LYS A 286 -24.09 16.32 -5.00
C LYS A 286 -22.57 16.23 -4.95
N GLY A 287 -21.92 16.00 -6.09
CA GLY A 287 -20.48 15.83 -6.17
C GLY A 287 -20.02 14.50 -5.57
N THR A 288 -18.78 14.46 -5.11
CA THR A 288 -18.19 13.29 -4.45
C THR A 288 -17.57 13.70 -3.13
N ARG A 289 -17.25 12.75 -2.25
CA ARG A 289 -16.63 13.01 -0.94
C ARG A 289 -15.42 13.95 -0.98
N ASN A 290 -14.69 14.00 -2.11
CA ASN A 290 -13.48 14.81 -2.28
C ASN A 290 -13.63 15.94 -3.31
N LYS A 291 -14.84 16.22 -3.81
CA LYS A 291 -15.05 17.22 -4.86
C LYS A 291 -16.43 17.85 -4.72
N LYS A 292 -16.50 19.18 -4.49
CA LYS A 292 -17.73 19.97 -4.53
C LYS A 292 -18.47 19.69 -5.85
N GLY A 293 -19.77 19.42 -5.77
CA GLY A 293 -20.58 19.16 -6.95
C GLY A 293 -20.77 20.41 -7.81
N SER A 294 -21.25 20.24 -9.04
CA SER A 294 -21.54 21.35 -9.94
C SER A 294 -22.59 22.29 -9.35
N GLY A 295 -22.29 23.59 -9.27
CA GLY A 295 -23.27 24.64 -9.01
C GLY A 295 -23.90 25.18 -10.31
N CYS A 296 -24.41 26.41 -10.26
CA CYS A 296 -24.97 27.10 -11.42
C CYS A 296 -23.99 27.12 -12.62
N PRO A 297 -24.40 26.67 -13.81
CA PRO A 297 -23.54 26.66 -15.00
C PRO A 297 -23.04 28.06 -15.37
N LYS A 298 -23.86 29.09 -15.20
CA LYS A 298 -23.51 30.48 -15.53
C LYS A 298 -22.50 31.05 -14.52
N CYS A 299 -22.70 30.86 -13.21
CA CYS A 299 -21.69 31.22 -12.20
C CYS A 299 -20.39 30.45 -12.36
N ARG A 300 -20.44 29.17 -12.76
CA ARG A 300 -19.23 28.36 -12.97
C ARG A 300 -18.36 28.89 -14.10
N VAL A 301 -18.92 29.61 -15.06
CA VAL A 301 -18.16 30.30 -16.11
C VAL A 301 -17.49 31.55 -15.55
N GLN A 302 -18.09 32.22 -14.56
CA GLN A 302 -17.50 33.35 -13.83
C GLN A 302 -16.43 32.90 -12.81
N ASP A 303 -16.66 31.86 -12.00
CA ASP A 303 -15.71 31.30 -11.02
C ASP A 303 -14.42 30.71 -11.63
N LEU A 304 -14.40 30.55 -12.95
CA LEU A 304 -13.20 30.13 -13.68
C LEU A 304 -12.38 31.32 -14.18
N SER A 305 -12.78 32.57 -13.93
CA SER A 305 -11.96 33.73 -14.26
C SER A 305 -10.69 33.72 -13.41
N ILE A 306 -9.56 33.61 -14.08
CA ILE A 306 -8.27 33.93 -13.50
C ILE A 306 -8.06 35.43 -13.66
N HIS A 307 -7.66 36.10 -12.58
CA HIS A 307 -7.31 37.52 -12.62
C HIS A 307 -5.79 37.70 -12.68
N PHE A 308 -5.36 38.88 -13.12
CA PHE A 308 -3.93 39.22 -13.22
C PHE A 308 -3.28 39.16 -11.83
N GLU A 309 -4.00 39.64 -10.83
CA GLU A 309 -3.63 39.67 -9.42
C GLU A 309 -3.43 38.25 -8.87
N ASP A 310 -4.26 37.28 -9.26
CA ASP A 310 -4.12 35.88 -8.84
C ASP A 310 -2.82 35.26 -9.36
N CYS A 311 -2.43 35.60 -10.59
CA CYS A 311 -1.22 35.09 -11.22
C CYS A 311 0.03 35.73 -10.60
N THR A 312 -0.04 37.04 -10.33
CA THR A 312 1.04 37.79 -9.66
C THR A 312 1.23 37.31 -8.22
N ALA A 313 0.15 37.14 -7.46
CA ALA A 313 0.19 36.61 -6.10
C ALA A 313 0.74 35.18 -6.07
N LEU A 314 0.38 34.34 -7.06
CA LEU A 314 0.95 32.99 -7.17
C LEU A 314 2.46 33.03 -7.46
N GLY A 315 2.92 33.91 -8.35
CA GLY A 315 4.35 34.15 -8.58
C GLY A 315 5.08 34.56 -7.30
N ASN A 316 4.56 35.57 -6.60
CA ASN A 316 5.14 36.07 -5.34
C ASN A 316 5.16 35.03 -4.20
N SER A 317 4.21 34.11 -4.18
CA SER A 317 4.13 33.06 -3.14
C SER A 317 5.06 31.87 -3.39
N ARG A 318 5.69 31.78 -4.57
CA ARG A 318 6.57 30.67 -4.94
C ARG A 318 8.01 31.12 -5.03
N ASP A 319 8.90 30.28 -4.49
CA ASP A 319 10.35 30.49 -4.50
C ASP A 319 11.02 30.09 -5.83
N ASP A 320 10.30 29.38 -6.69
CA ASP A 320 10.87 28.73 -7.87
C ASP A 320 10.45 29.32 -9.22
N ILE A 321 9.43 30.19 -9.24
CA ILE A 321 8.88 30.81 -10.44
C ILE A 321 8.35 32.21 -10.16
N ASP A 322 8.27 33.05 -11.18
CA ASP A 322 7.64 34.38 -11.15
C ASP A 322 6.66 34.56 -12.33
N PHE A 323 5.70 35.48 -12.22
CA PHE A 323 4.74 35.76 -13.28
C PHE A 323 5.29 36.80 -14.26
N ALA A 324 5.49 36.40 -15.51
CA ALA A 324 6.33 37.13 -16.47
C ALA A 324 5.53 37.95 -17.51
N MET A 325 4.29 38.30 -17.19
CA MET A 325 3.40 39.02 -18.12
C MET A 325 3.00 40.37 -17.54
N THR A 326 2.91 41.37 -18.40
CA THR A 326 2.22 42.62 -18.09
C THR A 326 0.70 42.40 -18.06
N ARG A 327 -0.05 43.31 -17.40
CA ARG A 327 -1.52 43.26 -17.36
C ARG A 327 -2.14 43.24 -18.76
N LYS A 328 -1.55 43.99 -19.70
CA LYS A 328 -1.98 44.01 -21.11
C LYS A 328 -1.80 42.64 -21.77
N GLN A 329 -0.58 42.07 -21.70
CA GLN A 329 -0.29 40.74 -22.28
C GLN A 329 -1.17 39.64 -21.68
N PHE A 330 -1.43 39.70 -20.37
CA PHE A 330 -2.35 38.77 -19.71
C PHE A 330 -3.75 38.88 -20.29
N ASN A 331 -4.33 40.09 -20.34
CA ASN A 331 -5.68 40.31 -20.87
C ASN A 331 -5.81 39.84 -22.33
N ASP A 332 -4.82 40.14 -23.16
CA ASP A 332 -4.78 39.70 -24.57
C ASP A 332 -4.75 38.17 -24.67
N THR A 333 -3.96 37.51 -23.82
CA THR A 333 -3.83 36.05 -23.78
C THR A 333 -5.11 35.36 -23.28
N ILE A 334 -5.79 35.93 -22.28
CA ILE A 334 -7.09 35.44 -21.80
C ILE A 334 -8.16 35.62 -22.89
N LYS A 335 -8.18 36.76 -23.58
CA LYS A 335 -9.09 37.03 -24.69
C LYS A 335 -8.90 36.01 -25.82
N MET A 336 -7.67 35.77 -26.25
CA MET A 336 -7.34 34.75 -27.24
C MET A 336 -7.75 33.34 -26.77
N GLY A 337 -7.54 33.02 -25.49
CA GLY A 337 -8.01 31.76 -24.90
C GLY A 337 -9.52 31.58 -24.98
N LYS A 338 -10.30 32.65 -24.73
CA LYS A 338 -11.77 32.65 -24.88
C LYS A 338 -12.19 32.41 -26.33
N GLU A 339 -11.54 33.08 -27.29
CA GLU A 339 -11.80 32.90 -28.73
C GLU A 339 -11.53 31.45 -29.18
N MET A 340 -10.49 30.82 -28.62
CA MET A 340 -10.15 29.41 -28.85
C MET A 340 -10.97 28.41 -28.02
N LYS A 341 -11.97 28.88 -27.24
CA LYS A 341 -12.78 28.05 -26.33
C LYS A 341 -11.93 27.25 -25.31
N ILE A 342 -10.76 27.78 -24.93
CA ILE A 342 -9.88 27.23 -23.90
C ILE A 342 -10.33 27.80 -22.55
N GLY A 343 -10.63 26.92 -21.58
CA GLY A 343 -10.99 27.37 -20.23
C GLY A 343 -9.85 28.18 -19.58
N PRO A 344 -10.13 29.24 -18.80
CA PRO A 344 -9.09 30.18 -18.36
C PRO A 344 -7.93 29.52 -17.59
N ASN A 345 -8.23 28.56 -16.72
CA ASN A 345 -7.22 27.76 -16.00
C ASN A 345 -6.29 26.91 -16.89
N LYS A 346 -6.62 26.72 -18.17
CA LYS A 346 -5.84 25.98 -19.17
C LYS A 346 -5.11 26.88 -20.16
N VAL A 347 -5.37 28.18 -20.12
CA VAL A 347 -4.66 29.16 -20.94
C VAL A 347 -3.20 29.17 -20.49
N LYS A 348 -2.28 29.02 -21.45
CA LYS A 348 -0.84 29.05 -21.16
C LYS A 348 -0.42 30.50 -20.95
N LEU A 349 -0.02 30.81 -19.73
CA LEU A 349 0.56 32.09 -19.36
C LEU A 349 2.09 31.98 -19.33
N THR A 350 2.79 33.11 -19.38
CA THR A 350 4.25 33.15 -19.35
C THR A 350 4.74 33.30 -17.91
N TRP A 351 5.66 32.43 -17.51
CA TRP A 351 6.27 32.38 -16.18
C TRP A 351 7.79 32.47 -16.31
N THR A 352 8.48 33.10 -15.38
CA THR A 352 9.94 33.14 -15.31
C THR A 352 10.43 32.08 -14.33
N CYS A 353 11.54 31.42 -14.65
CA CYS A 353 12.21 30.55 -13.69
C CYS A 353 13.08 31.36 -12.72
N LEU A 354 12.89 31.17 -11.41
CA LEU A 354 13.72 31.82 -10.38
C LEU A 354 14.89 30.94 -9.90
N LYS A 355 14.81 29.63 -10.09
CA LYS A 355 15.86 28.68 -9.69
C LYS A 355 17.13 28.79 -10.55
N ASP A 356 16.98 29.11 -11.82
CA ASP A 356 18.08 29.26 -12.76
C ASP A 356 17.70 30.33 -13.80
N ARG A 357 18.48 31.41 -13.84
CA ARG A 357 18.22 32.56 -14.71
C ARG A 357 18.40 32.22 -16.19
N GLU A 358 19.22 31.22 -16.53
CA GLU A 358 19.43 30.77 -17.91
C GLU A 358 18.20 30.05 -18.49
N HIS A 359 17.29 29.57 -17.64
CA HIS A 359 16.04 28.98 -18.09
C HIS A 359 15.05 30.00 -18.66
N GLY A 360 15.18 31.27 -18.25
CA GLY A 360 14.34 32.36 -18.71
C GLY A 360 12.84 32.11 -18.49
N THR A 361 12.04 32.50 -19.47
CA THR A 361 10.57 32.38 -19.43
C THR A 361 10.06 31.09 -20.07
N PHE A 362 8.97 30.52 -19.55
CA PHE A 362 8.30 29.36 -20.08
C PHE A 362 6.76 29.49 -20.04
N PRO A 363 6.04 28.85 -20.97
CA PRO A 363 4.58 28.83 -20.97
C PRO A 363 4.04 27.76 -20.01
N GLY A 364 3.11 28.13 -19.14
CA GLY A 364 2.47 27.23 -18.16
C GLY A 364 1.00 27.59 -17.93
N ALA A 365 0.13 26.58 -17.87
CA ALA A 365 -1.27 26.81 -17.54
C ALA A 365 -1.42 27.15 -16.05
N TYR A 366 -2.22 28.18 -15.73
CA TYR A 366 -2.39 28.62 -14.34
C TYR A 366 -2.81 27.48 -13.40
N GLY A 367 -3.74 26.61 -13.82
CA GLY A 367 -4.16 25.46 -13.00
C GLY A 367 -3.04 24.44 -12.73
N ASP A 368 -2.14 24.23 -13.70
CA ASP A 368 -1.00 23.32 -13.55
C ASP A 368 0.06 23.93 -12.63
N VAL A 369 0.33 25.23 -12.79
CA VAL A 369 1.31 26.00 -12.02
C VAL A 369 0.84 26.26 -10.59
N LYS A 370 -0.46 26.45 -10.35
CA LYS A 370 -1.05 26.56 -9.00
C LYS A 370 -1.00 25.24 -8.24
N GLY A 371 -1.24 24.13 -8.93
CA GLY A 371 -1.38 22.82 -8.30
C GLY A 371 -2.72 22.66 -7.56
N THR A 372 -2.75 21.76 -6.58
CA THR A 372 -3.94 21.52 -5.74
C THR A 372 -3.54 21.65 -4.26
N PRO A 373 -4.50 21.78 -3.32
CA PRO A 373 -4.17 21.88 -1.89
C PRO A 373 -3.25 20.77 -1.37
N ASN A 374 -3.26 19.59 -2.02
CA ASN A 374 -2.46 18.43 -1.63
C ASN A 374 -1.27 18.18 -2.57
N ARG A 375 -0.97 19.08 -3.51
CA ARG A 375 0.11 18.87 -4.50
C ARG A 375 0.69 20.20 -4.99
N LYS A 376 2.00 20.40 -4.79
CA LYS A 376 2.75 21.52 -5.38
C LYS A 376 2.53 21.55 -6.90
N GLY A 377 2.23 22.74 -7.42
CA GLY A 377 2.05 22.95 -8.86
C GLY A 377 3.34 22.77 -9.66
N THR A 378 3.22 22.60 -10.97
CA THR A 378 4.36 22.45 -11.87
C THR A 378 5.23 23.71 -11.84
N GLY A 379 6.54 23.56 -11.63
CA GLY A 379 7.52 24.64 -11.75
C GLY A 379 8.10 24.73 -13.16
N CYS A 380 9.25 25.40 -13.30
CA CYS A 380 9.95 25.48 -14.59
C CYS A 380 10.23 24.08 -15.17
N PRO A 381 9.85 23.81 -16.43
CA PRO A 381 10.06 22.51 -17.05
C PRO A 381 11.54 22.18 -17.19
N ARG A 382 12.42 23.18 -17.41
CA ARG A 382 13.88 22.97 -17.52
C ARG A 382 14.53 22.62 -16.18
N CYS A 383 14.11 23.23 -15.07
CA CYS A 383 14.54 22.78 -13.72
C CYS A 383 14.06 21.38 -13.35
N ASN A 384 13.04 20.87 -14.04
CA ASN A 384 12.54 19.51 -13.86
C ASN A 384 13.05 18.56 -14.96
N GLU A 385 13.95 19.03 -15.84
CA GLU A 385 14.66 18.16 -16.76
C GLU A 385 15.83 17.51 -16.03
N ILE A 386 15.80 16.19 -15.95
CA ILE A 386 16.96 15.40 -15.51
C ILE A 386 18.05 15.54 -16.56
N GLN A 387 19.24 15.91 -16.12
CA GLN A 387 20.46 15.94 -16.91
C GLN A 387 21.19 14.60 -16.85
N PHE A 388 22.14 14.42 -17.76
CA PHE A 388 22.96 13.20 -17.80
C PHE A 388 23.77 13.07 -16.50
N GLU A 389 24.31 14.20 -16.05
CA GLU A 389 25.09 14.37 -14.83
C GLU A 389 24.29 13.99 -13.58
N ASP A 390 22.99 14.31 -13.53
CA ASP A 390 22.11 13.90 -12.42
C ASP A 390 21.98 12.38 -12.31
N CYS A 391 22.00 11.68 -13.47
CA CYS A 391 21.90 10.23 -13.52
C CYS A 391 23.21 9.56 -13.09
N ILE A 392 24.34 10.11 -13.54
CA ILE A 392 25.68 9.67 -13.12
C ILE A 392 25.87 9.89 -11.62
N ALA A 393 25.54 11.09 -11.12
CA ALA A 393 25.62 11.41 -9.69
C ALA A 393 24.74 10.47 -8.86
N LEU A 394 23.53 10.15 -9.32
CA LEU A 394 22.67 9.19 -8.65
C LEU A 394 23.25 7.77 -8.68
N GLY A 395 23.80 7.32 -9.81
CA GLY A 395 24.52 6.04 -9.91
C GLY A 395 25.67 5.97 -8.91
N ASN A 396 26.56 6.96 -8.92
CA ASN A 396 27.70 7.06 -8.01
C ASN A 396 27.31 7.14 -6.52
N SER A 397 26.14 7.71 -6.21
CA SER A 397 25.64 7.80 -4.83
C SER A 397 25.07 6.47 -4.31
N ARG A 398 24.92 5.46 -5.17
CA ARG A 398 24.32 4.18 -4.85
C ARG A 398 25.35 3.06 -4.93
N ASP A 399 25.26 2.17 -3.97
CA ASP A 399 26.11 0.98 -3.85
C ASP A 399 25.58 -0.23 -4.62
N ASP A 400 24.31 -0.18 -5.07
CA ASP A 400 23.61 -1.34 -5.63
C ASP A 400 23.37 -1.29 -7.14
N ILE A 401 23.53 -0.12 -7.75
CA ILE A 401 23.26 0.11 -9.17
C ILE A 401 24.17 1.20 -9.73
N ASP A 402 24.38 1.16 -11.04
CA ASP A 402 25.12 2.18 -11.79
C ASP A 402 24.32 2.67 -13.01
N PHE A 403 24.64 3.85 -13.51
CA PHE A 403 24.03 4.41 -14.70
C PHE A 403 24.72 3.89 -15.97
N ALA A 404 24.00 3.08 -16.76
CA ALA A 404 24.59 2.27 -17.82
C ALA A 404 24.29 2.80 -19.23
N MET A 405 24.33 4.12 -19.40
CA MET A 405 24.11 4.77 -20.69
C MET A 405 25.22 5.76 -21.01
N THR A 406 25.59 5.85 -22.29
CA THR A 406 26.37 6.99 -22.78
C THR A 406 25.51 8.25 -22.89
N ARG A 407 26.15 9.41 -23.04
CA ARG A 407 25.46 10.70 -23.20
C ARG A 407 24.56 10.69 -24.45
N GLU A 408 25.01 10.09 -25.54
CA GLU A 408 24.24 9.94 -26.79
C GLU A 408 23.00 9.07 -26.58
N GLN A 409 23.16 7.93 -25.88
CA GLN A 409 22.05 7.03 -25.57
C GLN A 409 21.01 7.71 -24.68
N PHE A 410 21.46 8.47 -23.68
CA PHE A 410 20.59 9.25 -22.80
C PHE A 410 19.79 10.30 -23.57
N ASN A 411 20.47 11.08 -24.42
CA ASN A 411 19.84 12.08 -25.27
C ASN A 411 18.82 11.45 -26.24
N GLY A 412 19.17 10.29 -26.81
CA GLY A 412 18.26 9.50 -27.65
C GLY A 412 17.02 9.02 -26.89
N ALA A 413 17.17 8.54 -25.65
CA ALA A 413 16.05 8.14 -24.81
C ALA A 413 15.15 9.32 -24.42
N ARG A 414 15.74 10.48 -24.08
CA ARG A 414 15.00 11.73 -23.82
C ARG A 414 14.21 12.19 -25.05
N LYS A 415 14.83 12.18 -26.25
CA LYS A 415 14.16 12.54 -27.50
C LYS A 415 12.95 11.64 -27.77
N LYS A 416 13.11 10.31 -27.68
CA LYS A 416 12.01 9.34 -27.79
C LYS A 416 10.93 9.54 -26.73
N GLY A 417 11.32 9.93 -25.52
CA GLY A 417 10.39 10.30 -24.44
C GLY A 417 9.55 11.52 -24.79
N LYS A 418 10.17 12.59 -25.30
CA LYS A 418 9.49 13.82 -25.77
C LYS A 418 8.51 13.52 -26.91
N GLU A 419 8.92 12.74 -27.90
CA GLU A 419 8.05 12.29 -29.02
C GLU A 419 6.81 11.54 -28.51
N LYS A 420 6.96 10.72 -27.46
CA LYS A 420 5.86 9.99 -26.81
C LYS A 420 5.13 10.78 -25.73
N ARG A 421 5.43 12.06 -25.54
CA ARG A 421 4.88 12.93 -24.48
C ARG A 421 5.05 12.34 -23.06
N ILE A 422 6.13 11.61 -22.83
CA ILE A 422 6.51 11.07 -21.53
C ILE A 422 7.29 12.15 -20.78
N GLY A 423 6.87 12.47 -19.55
CA GLY A 423 7.57 13.45 -18.72
C GLY A 423 9.02 13.05 -18.44
N PRO A 424 9.97 13.99 -18.28
CA PRO A 424 11.41 13.70 -18.17
C PRO A 424 11.73 12.64 -17.11
N ASN A 425 11.13 12.78 -15.92
CA ASN A 425 11.36 11.86 -14.79
C ASN A 425 10.77 10.47 -14.95
N LYS A 426 10.00 10.24 -16.02
CA LYS A 426 9.35 8.97 -16.35
C LYS A 426 9.98 8.28 -17.58
N VAL A 427 10.96 8.93 -18.22
CA VAL A 427 11.72 8.31 -19.30
C VAL A 427 12.48 7.12 -18.70
N LYS A 428 12.35 5.95 -19.33
CA LYS A 428 13.10 4.76 -18.92
C LYS A 428 14.54 4.92 -19.37
N LEU A 429 15.44 4.92 -18.40
CA LEU A 429 16.88 4.93 -18.60
C LEU A 429 17.44 3.55 -18.24
N THR A 430 18.61 3.22 -18.76
CA THR A 430 19.26 1.94 -18.52
C THR A 430 20.21 2.05 -17.33
N TRP A 431 20.02 1.16 -16.36
CA TRP A 431 20.83 1.03 -15.17
C TRP A 431 21.51 -0.34 -15.18
N MET A 432 22.64 -0.48 -14.50
CA MET A 432 23.35 -1.75 -14.32
C MET A 432 23.25 -2.15 -12.86
N CYS A 433 23.05 -3.44 -12.59
CA CYS A 433 23.14 -3.96 -11.24
C CYS A 433 24.61 -4.08 -10.84
N LEU A 434 24.98 -3.56 -9.66
CA LEU A 434 26.33 -3.71 -9.10
C LEU A 434 26.43 -4.85 -8.07
N ARG A 435 25.29 -5.42 -7.65
CA ARG A 435 25.25 -6.51 -6.67
C ARG A 435 25.51 -7.88 -7.28
N ASP A 436 25.15 -8.04 -8.54
CA ASP A 436 25.26 -9.30 -9.27
C ASP A 436 25.41 -8.99 -10.75
N GLU A 437 26.55 -9.38 -11.33
CA GLU A 437 26.88 -9.13 -12.73
C GLU A 437 25.93 -9.86 -13.69
N GLU A 438 25.39 -11.02 -13.30
CA GLU A 438 24.43 -11.80 -14.10
C GLU A 438 23.08 -11.09 -14.24
N HIS A 439 22.76 -10.18 -13.32
CA HIS A 439 21.58 -9.35 -13.44
C HIS A 439 21.68 -8.35 -14.60
N GLY A 440 22.90 -7.87 -14.86
CA GLY A 440 23.22 -7.00 -15.98
C GLY A 440 22.42 -5.68 -16.01
N ARG A 441 22.09 -5.24 -17.22
CA ARG A 441 21.40 -3.97 -17.48
C ARG A 441 19.88 -4.10 -17.41
N PHE A 442 19.20 -3.13 -16.79
CA PHE A 442 17.74 -3.08 -16.70
C PHE A 442 17.18 -1.66 -16.91
N PRO A 443 15.99 -1.53 -17.53
CA PRO A 443 15.38 -0.22 -17.79
C PRO A 443 14.51 0.26 -16.62
N ALA A 444 14.82 1.42 -16.04
CA ALA A 444 14.02 2.05 -14.99
C ALA A 444 13.95 3.58 -15.15
N ALA A 445 12.84 4.18 -14.70
CA ALA A 445 12.71 5.62 -14.71
C ALA A 445 13.55 6.25 -13.58
N TYR A 446 14.17 7.40 -13.83
CA TYR A 446 14.95 8.11 -12.81
C TYR A 446 14.14 8.35 -11.52
N SER A 447 12.86 8.73 -11.61
CA SER A 447 12.01 8.90 -10.41
C SER A 447 11.80 7.61 -9.61
N ASN A 448 11.84 6.45 -10.26
CA ASN A 448 11.76 5.17 -9.56
C ASN A 448 13.07 4.90 -8.81
N VAL A 449 14.20 5.24 -9.43
CA VAL A 449 15.55 4.94 -8.92
C VAL A 449 16.02 5.95 -7.86
N ASN A 450 15.69 7.23 -8.01
CA ASN A 450 16.05 8.28 -7.05
C ASN A 450 15.30 8.10 -5.71
N GLY A 451 14.04 7.66 -5.79
CA GLY A 451 13.19 7.51 -4.62
C GLY A 451 12.66 8.86 -4.10
N THR A 452 12.40 8.95 -2.81
CA THR A 452 11.98 10.18 -2.13
C THR A 452 13.00 10.48 -1.02
N PRO A 453 13.06 11.69 -0.45
CA PRO A 453 13.99 12.01 0.63
C PRO A 453 13.96 11.00 1.81
N ASN A 454 12.84 10.31 2.00
CA ASN A 454 12.64 9.32 3.06
C ASN A 454 12.65 7.85 2.57
N SER A 455 12.94 7.59 1.29
CA SER A 455 12.98 6.23 0.75
C SER A 455 14.02 6.10 -0.36
N LYS A 456 14.96 5.15 -0.23
CA LYS A 456 15.78 4.70 -1.37
C LYS A 456 14.86 4.32 -2.52
N GLY A 457 15.14 4.78 -3.74
CA GLY A 457 14.37 4.36 -4.91
C GLY A 457 14.58 2.87 -5.22
N THR A 458 13.77 2.31 -6.12
CA THR A 458 13.85 0.91 -6.53
C THR A 458 15.21 0.62 -7.17
N GLY A 459 15.92 -0.38 -6.65
CA GLY A 459 17.16 -0.91 -7.24
C GLY A 459 16.87 -1.93 -8.35
N CYS A 460 17.80 -2.87 -8.56
CA CYS A 460 17.65 -3.94 -9.55
C CYS A 460 16.39 -4.79 -9.25
N PRO A 461 15.51 -5.03 -10.23
CA PRO A 461 14.30 -5.83 -10.03
C PRO A 461 14.60 -7.28 -9.69
N LYS A 462 15.63 -7.88 -10.31
CA LYS A 462 16.04 -9.27 -10.02
C LYS A 462 16.55 -9.43 -8.59
N CYS A 463 17.41 -8.50 -8.10
CA CYS A 463 17.78 -8.47 -6.68
C CYS A 463 16.57 -8.32 -5.76
N GLY A 464 15.58 -7.53 -6.17
CA GLY A 464 14.32 -7.38 -5.44
C GLY A 464 13.55 -8.71 -5.35
N ASP A 465 13.48 -9.46 -6.44
CA ASP A 465 12.83 -10.77 -6.49
C ASP A 465 13.57 -11.80 -5.62
N ILE A 466 14.90 -11.91 -5.76
CA ILE A 466 15.73 -12.78 -4.91
C ILE A 466 15.55 -12.43 -3.44
N PHE A 467 15.58 -11.14 -3.09
CA PHE A 467 15.36 -10.69 -1.72
C PHE A 467 13.98 -11.07 -1.20
N ASN A 468 12.93 -10.97 -2.02
CA ASN A 468 11.59 -11.40 -1.63
C ASN A 468 11.53 -12.91 -1.38
N ILE A 469 12.20 -13.71 -2.21
CA ILE A 469 12.28 -15.17 -2.05
C ILE A 469 13.04 -15.51 -0.76
N LEU A 470 14.19 -14.87 -0.50
CA LEU A 470 14.94 -15.03 0.74
C LEU A 470 14.07 -14.70 1.97
N CYS A 471 13.31 -13.61 1.93
CA CYS A 471 12.39 -13.27 3.02
C CYS A 471 11.35 -14.38 3.27
N ILE A 472 10.82 -15.00 2.22
CA ILE A 472 9.87 -16.13 2.36
C ILE A 472 10.53 -17.31 3.07
N HIS A 473 11.76 -17.68 2.67
CA HIS A 473 12.48 -18.79 3.29
C HIS A 473 12.87 -18.49 4.74
N VAL A 474 13.33 -17.27 5.03
CA VAL A 474 13.61 -16.84 6.42
C VAL A 474 12.36 -16.92 7.27
N HIS A 475 11.24 -16.34 6.82
CA HIS A 475 10.01 -16.35 7.62
C HIS A 475 9.57 -17.79 7.88
N THR A 476 9.71 -18.68 6.90
CA THR A 476 9.37 -20.10 7.04
C THR A 476 10.32 -20.82 8.00
N ALA A 477 11.63 -20.56 7.93
CA ALA A 477 12.60 -21.11 8.87
C ALA A 477 12.31 -20.66 10.31
N ILE A 478 12.00 -19.37 10.53
CA ILE A 478 11.58 -18.85 11.85
C ILE A 478 10.36 -19.64 12.36
N LYS A 479 9.34 -19.87 11.51
CA LYS A 479 8.15 -20.62 11.90
C LYS A 479 8.49 -22.03 12.39
N TYR A 480 9.35 -22.76 11.68
CA TYR A 480 9.76 -24.09 12.11
C TYR A 480 10.60 -24.06 13.39
N ILE A 481 11.50 -23.09 13.56
CA ILE A 481 12.28 -22.94 14.80
C ILE A 481 11.37 -22.66 16.00
N VAL A 482 10.47 -21.66 15.87
CA VAL A 482 9.50 -21.29 16.91
C VAL A 482 8.61 -22.47 17.26
N SER A 483 8.03 -23.12 16.25
CA SER A 483 7.05 -24.19 16.46
C SER A 483 7.69 -25.45 17.02
N SER A 484 8.92 -25.77 16.61
CA SER A 484 9.70 -26.87 17.21
C SER A 484 10.00 -26.57 18.68
N PHE A 485 10.52 -25.37 18.99
CA PHE A 485 10.81 -24.98 20.37
C PHE A 485 9.57 -25.06 21.26
N LEU A 486 8.44 -24.49 20.80
CA LEU A 486 7.21 -24.51 21.56
C LEU A 486 6.67 -25.94 21.72
N HIS A 487 6.79 -26.79 20.70
CA HIS A 487 6.46 -28.21 20.80
C HIS A 487 7.34 -28.95 21.82
N ASP A 488 8.64 -28.64 21.92
CA ASP A 488 9.54 -29.22 22.93
C ASP A 488 9.07 -28.91 24.36
N ILE A 489 8.35 -27.81 24.56
CA ILE A 489 7.80 -27.40 25.87
C ILE A 489 6.27 -27.61 25.99
N GLY A 490 5.67 -28.39 25.10
CA GLY A 490 4.24 -28.75 25.16
C GLY A 490 3.27 -27.63 24.75
N ILE A 491 3.74 -26.61 24.03
CA ILE A 491 2.92 -25.49 23.54
C ILE A 491 2.72 -25.61 22.03
N LYS A 492 1.46 -25.60 21.60
CA LYS A 492 1.12 -25.59 20.17
C LYS A 492 1.16 -24.16 19.61
N SER A 493 1.88 -23.99 18.51
CA SER A 493 1.83 -22.81 17.66
C SER A 493 0.96 -23.08 16.43
N TYR A 494 0.13 -22.10 16.05
CA TYR A 494 -0.74 -22.18 14.89
C TYR A 494 -0.21 -21.27 13.79
N SER A 495 -0.09 -21.80 12.57
CA SER A 495 0.39 -21.06 11.39
C SER A 495 -0.65 -21.13 10.26
N GLU A 496 -1.90 -20.78 10.59
CA GLU A 496 -3.06 -20.94 9.72
C GLU A 496 -3.49 -19.66 8.98
N ILE A 497 -4.30 -19.88 7.95
CA ILE A 497 -5.09 -18.84 7.29
C ILE A 497 -6.21 -18.42 8.25
N LEU A 498 -6.18 -17.19 8.74
CA LEU A 498 -7.38 -16.59 9.32
C LEU A 498 -8.41 -16.37 8.23
N VAL A 499 -9.60 -16.94 8.42
CA VAL A 499 -10.74 -16.72 7.54
C VAL A 499 -11.00 -15.22 7.42
N SER A 500 -10.89 -14.72 6.18
CA SER A 500 -11.29 -13.36 5.86
C SER A 500 -12.80 -13.32 5.65
N ARG A 501 -13.54 -12.82 6.65
CA ARG A 501 -14.92 -12.35 6.41
C ARG A 501 -15.31 -11.01 7.06
N ILE A 502 -14.40 -10.20 7.61
CA ILE A 502 -14.81 -8.95 8.32
C ILE A 502 -14.81 -7.67 7.47
N PHE A 503 -14.35 -7.69 6.23
CA PHE A 503 -14.49 -6.48 5.42
C PHE A 503 -14.91 -6.84 4.02
N GLU A 504 -16.22 -6.74 3.75
CA GLU A 504 -16.76 -6.68 2.39
C GLU A 504 -16.10 -5.57 1.54
N ASP A 505 -15.42 -4.61 2.18
CA ASP A 505 -14.63 -3.53 1.57
C ASP A 505 -13.12 -3.82 1.38
N PHE A 506 -12.63 -4.99 1.81
CA PHE A 506 -11.24 -5.41 1.58
C PHE A 506 -11.22 -6.83 1.03
N CYS A 507 -10.89 -6.99 -0.26
CA CYS A 507 -10.50 -8.28 -0.85
C CYS A 507 -9.19 -8.84 -0.25
N LEU A 508 -9.12 -9.08 1.04
CA LEU A 508 -8.08 -9.90 1.66
C LEU A 508 -8.51 -11.35 1.47
N ARG A 509 -8.20 -11.96 0.32
CA ARG A 509 -8.17 -13.44 0.28
C ARG A 509 -7.23 -13.88 1.40
N ASP A 510 -7.70 -14.80 2.24
CA ASP A 510 -6.89 -15.62 3.15
C ASP A 510 -5.82 -14.84 3.94
N CYS A 511 -6.14 -14.41 5.17
CA CYS A 511 -5.15 -13.80 6.04
C CYS A 511 -4.22 -14.85 6.63
N ILE A 512 -3.19 -15.28 5.88
CA ILE A 512 -2.12 -16.11 6.44
C ILE A 512 -1.45 -15.34 7.57
N ILE A 513 -1.47 -15.90 8.78
CA ILE A 513 -0.62 -15.47 9.89
C ILE A 513 0.72 -16.21 9.80
N ASP A 514 1.78 -15.54 10.24
CA ASP A 514 3.06 -16.20 10.37
C ASP A 514 3.17 -17.12 11.58
N SER A 515 2.86 -16.66 12.80
CA SER A 515 2.68 -17.54 13.96
C SER A 515 1.64 -16.98 14.93
N PHE A 516 0.79 -17.84 15.50
CA PHE A 516 -0.23 -17.48 16.46
C PHE A 516 -0.18 -18.41 17.67
N LEU A 517 -0.07 -17.82 18.86
CA LEU A 517 -0.09 -18.54 20.13
C LEU A 517 -1.37 -18.21 20.87
N LEU A 518 -2.19 -19.23 21.11
CA LEU A 518 -3.32 -19.11 22.02
C LEU A 518 -2.79 -18.88 23.44
N ASN A 519 -3.32 -17.88 24.15
CA ASN A 519 -2.92 -17.60 25.53
C ASN A 519 -3.58 -18.55 26.54
N ILE A 520 -3.74 -19.83 26.17
CA ILE A 520 -4.37 -20.84 27.05
C ILE A 520 -3.39 -21.30 28.12
N ASN A 521 -2.09 -21.37 27.77
CA ASN A 521 -1.05 -21.84 28.68
C ASN A 521 -0.35 -20.69 29.43
N CYS A 522 -0.82 -19.44 29.27
CA CYS A 522 -0.22 -18.21 29.82
C CYS A 522 1.29 -18.04 29.61
N TYR A 523 1.90 -18.76 28.65
CA TYR A 523 3.35 -18.89 28.56
C TYR A 523 4.04 -17.54 28.31
N LEU A 524 3.64 -16.84 27.23
CA LEU A 524 4.22 -15.54 26.90
C LEU A 524 3.84 -14.48 27.91
N GLU A 525 2.62 -14.53 28.44
CA GLU A 525 2.19 -13.65 29.51
C GLU A 525 3.12 -13.79 30.73
N ASN A 526 3.32 -15.01 31.24
CA ASN A 526 4.22 -15.28 32.35
C ASN A 526 5.66 -14.89 32.04
N ARG A 527 6.14 -15.16 30.82
CA ARG A 527 7.50 -14.77 30.40
C ARG A 527 7.70 -13.25 30.41
N ILE A 528 6.69 -12.49 29.99
CA ILE A 528 6.72 -11.02 30.03
C ILE A 528 6.61 -10.52 31.49
N LEU A 529 5.62 -11.00 32.24
CA LEU A 529 5.34 -10.52 33.60
C LEU A 529 6.45 -10.88 34.60
N ASN A 530 7.10 -12.03 34.44
CA ASN A 530 8.19 -12.48 35.31
C ASN A 530 9.57 -11.95 34.89
N SER A 531 9.66 -11.11 33.85
CA SER A 531 10.90 -10.49 33.41
C SER A 531 10.76 -8.98 33.41
N SER A 532 11.25 -8.32 34.47
CA SER A 532 11.28 -6.86 34.56
C SER A 532 11.95 -6.21 33.35
N LYS A 533 13.02 -6.85 32.84
CA LYS A 533 13.70 -6.45 31.61
C LYS A 533 12.76 -6.48 30.39
N LEU A 534 12.07 -7.60 30.13
CA LEU A 534 11.17 -7.69 28.97
C LEU A 534 9.96 -6.77 29.12
N LEU A 535 9.39 -6.68 30.31
CA LEU A 535 8.26 -5.80 30.61
C LEU A 535 8.62 -4.33 30.29
N HIS A 536 9.80 -3.89 30.75
CA HIS A 536 10.30 -2.55 30.53
C HIS A 536 10.69 -2.29 29.09
N GLU A 537 11.47 -3.19 28.49
CA GLU A 537 11.94 -3.02 27.13
C GLU A 537 10.77 -2.99 26.15
N LEU A 538 9.77 -3.87 26.32
CA LEU A 538 8.54 -3.90 25.53
C LEU A 538 7.55 -2.77 25.87
N ARG A 539 7.82 -1.96 26.91
CA ARG A 539 6.95 -0.88 27.39
C ARG A 539 5.54 -1.36 27.66
N LEU A 540 5.43 -2.43 28.44
CA LEU A 540 4.16 -3.09 28.78
C LEU A 540 3.75 -2.83 30.23
N GLU A 541 4.43 -1.93 30.93
CA GLU A 541 4.03 -1.51 32.27
C GLU A 541 2.61 -0.93 32.25
N GLY A 542 1.77 -1.40 33.17
CA GLY A 542 0.38 -1.00 33.26
C GLY A 542 -0.54 -1.56 32.17
N ILE A 543 -0.06 -2.43 31.28
CA ILE A 543 -0.92 -3.15 30.32
C ILE A 543 -1.41 -4.43 30.97
N ASN A 544 -2.73 -4.61 31.02
CA ASN A 544 -3.34 -5.85 31.51
C ASN A 544 -3.25 -6.94 30.43
N LEU A 545 -2.22 -7.78 30.51
CA LEU A 545 -2.02 -8.92 29.61
C LEU A 545 -2.97 -10.10 29.90
N ARG A 546 -3.55 -10.18 31.10
CA ARG A 546 -4.45 -11.28 31.51
C ARG A 546 -5.71 -11.39 30.63
N ASN A 547 -6.12 -10.28 30.02
CA ASN A 547 -7.30 -10.22 29.16
C ASN A 547 -7.00 -10.55 27.69
N ILE A 548 -5.73 -10.81 27.34
CA ILE A 548 -5.33 -11.15 25.98
C ILE A 548 -5.59 -12.64 25.73
N LYS A 549 -6.37 -12.94 24.70
CA LYS A 549 -6.72 -14.30 24.27
C LYS A 549 -5.64 -14.96 23.41
N GLY A 550 -4.76 -14.17 22.79
CA GLY A 550 -3.67 -14.71 21.99
C GLY A 550 -2.62 -13.69 21.57
N PHE A 551 -1.43 -14.21 21.27
CA PHE A 551 -0.29 -13.46 20.76
C PHE A 551 -0.07 -13.78 19.28
N LEU A 552 -0.11 -12.75 18.44
CA LEU A 552 0.09 -12.87 17.01
C LEU A 552 1.46 -12.34 16.64
N PHE A 553 2.23 -13.13 15.90
CA PHE A 553 3.51 -12.77 15.33
C PHE A 553 3.40 -12.68 13.82
N ASP A 554 3.87 -11.57 13.28
CA ASP A 554 3.98 -11.33 11.85
C ASP A 554 5.42 -10.90 11.55
N TYR A 555 6.08 -11.61 10.64
CA TYR A 555 7.48 -11.38 10.28
C TYR A 555 7.56 -10.42 9.08
N THR A 556 8.47 -9.45 9.09
CA THR A 556 8.62 -8.54 7.95
C THR A 556 10.00 -7.94 7.77
N ALA A 557 10.50 -7.95 6.54
CA ALA A 557 11.74 -7.21 6.23
C ALA A 557 11.51 -5.70 6.04
N ASP A 558 10.25 -5.25 5.89
CA ASP A 558 9.91 -3.84 5.67
C ASP A 558 9.28 -3.24 6.94
N VAL A 559 10.08 -2.58 7.76
CA VAL A 559 9.62 -1.86 8.96
C VAL A 559 9.22 -0.40 8.67
N SER A 560 8.84 -0.08 7.42
CA SER A 560 8.31 1.26 7.10
C SER A 560 6.95 1.51 7.73
N ASP A 561 6.66 2.77 8.07
CA ASP A 561 5.37 3.20 8.65
C ASP A 561 4.17 2.75 7.80
N LYS A 562 4.33 2.76 6.47
CA LYS A 562 3.28 2.33 5.54
C LYS A 562 2.97 0.84 5.71
N ASN A 563 4.00 -0.01 5.81
CA ASN A 563 3.82 -1.44 5.98
C ASN A 563 3.33 -1.78 7.39
N ILE A 564 3.86 -1.14 8.43
CA ILE A 564 3.40 -1.26 9.81
C ILE A 564 1.90 -0.92 9.90
N LYS A 565 1.47 0.23 9.36
CA LYS A 565 0.05 0.61 9.31
C LYS A 565 -0.80 -0.42 8.56
N SER A 566 -0.27 -1.00 7.49
CA SER A 566 -0.97 -2.05 6.73
C SER A 566 -1.15 -3.34 7.55
N LYS A 567 -0.12 -3.76 8.29
CA LYS A 567 -0.16 -4.94 9.15
C LYS A 567 -1.08 -4.76 10.34
N ILE A 568 -1.04 -3.60 11.00
CA ILE A 568 -1.99 -3.24 12.05
C ILE A 568 -3.43 -3.32 11.53
N ARG A 569 -3.74 -2.72 10.38
CA ARG A 569 -5.08 -2.80 9.79
C ARG A 569 -5.52 -4.24 9.48
N LYS A 570 -4.57 -5.10 9.11
CA LYS A 570 -4.84 -6.48 8.73
C LYS A 570 -5.09 -7.38 9.94
N TYR A 571 -4.30 -7.24 10.99
CA TYR A 571 -4.22 -8.24 12.07
C TYR A 571 -4.75 -7.75 13.42
N GLN A 572 -4.92 -6.44 13.61
CA GLN A 572 -5.20 -5.93 14.94
C GLN A 572 -6.61 -6.24 15.43
N LYS A 573 -6.69 -6.83 16.62
CA LYS A 573 -7.92 -7.16 17.34
C LYS A 573 -7.85 -6.71 18.79
N LYS A 574 -9.00 -6.48 19.42
CA LYS A 574 -9.09 -5.97 20.80
C LYS A 574 -8.47 -6.94 21.80
N ASP A 575 -8.74 -8.24 21.64
CA ASP A 575 -8.35 -9.28 22.59
C ASP A 575 -7.06 -10.03 22.16
N MET A 576 -6.28 -9.46 21.22
CA MET A 576 -5.03 -10.04 20.76
C MET A 576 -3.89 -9.05 20.91
N PHE A 577 -2.70 -9.56 21.17
CA PHE A 577 -1.49 -8.76 21.17
C PHE A 577 -0.68 -9.04 19.90
N LEU A 578 -0.45 -8.00 19.10
CA LEU A 578 0.27 -8.11 17.84
C LEU A 578 1.73 -7.72 18.01
N PHE A 579 2.62 -8.65 17.72
CA PHE A 579 4.04 -8.42 17.53
C PHE A 579 4.40 -8.42 16.04
N ILE A 580 4.79 -7.26 15.53
CA ILE A 580 5.40 -7.16 14.19
C ILE A 580 6.91 -7.33 14.39
N VAL A 581 7.41 -8.48 14.01
CA VAL A 581 8.81 -8.85 14.17
C VAL A 581 9.53 -8.49 12.88
N GLY A 582 10.33 -7.43 12.91
CA GLY A 582 11.10 -7.10 11.72
C GLY A 582 12.33 -8.02 11.56
N THR A 583 12.53 -8.49 10.35
CA THR A 583 13.63 -9.37 9.99
C THR A 583 14.82 -8.60 9.42
N LYS A 584 14.60 -7.32 9.08
CA LYS A 584 15.66 -6.41 8.61
C LYS A 584 15.55 -5.06 9.31
N TRP A 585 16.62 -4.66 9.99
CA TRP A 585 16.73 -3.38 10.69
C TRP A 585 17.80 -2.51 10.03
N LYS A 586 17.68 -1.18 10.13
CA LYS A 586 18.75 -0.28 9.73
C LYS A 586 19.95 -0.50 10.68
N LYS A 587 21.14 -0.81 10.15
CA LYS A 587 22.37 -1.12 10.93
C LYS A 587 22.66 -0.07 12.02
N ASN A 588 22.35 1.20 11.76
CA ASN A 588 22.64 2.30 12.68
C ASN A 588 21.56 2.50 13.78
N LYS A 589 20.45 1.77 13.76
CA LYS A 589 19.40 1.88 14.79
C LYS A 589 19.73 0.98 15.98
N LYS A 590 20.11 1.60 17.10
CA LYS A 590 20.32 0.92 18.38
C LYS A 590 19.00 0.42 18.99
N GLU A 591 17.90 1.14 18.75
CA GLU A 591 16.57 0.79 19.27
C GLU A 591 16.08 -0.57 18.74
N ARG A 592 15.59 -1.39 19.66
CA ARG A 592 15.02 -2.72 19.39
C ARG A 592 13.50 -2.69 19.21
N ILE A 593 12.87 -1.54 19.38
CA ILE A 593 11.42 -1.35 19.31
C ILE A 593 11.06 -0.11 18.50
N ILE A 594 9.96 -0.19 17.76
CA ILE A 594 9.26 0.97 17.22
C ILE A 594 7.89 1.04 17.91
N ASN A 595 7.63 2.15 18.59
CA ASN A 595 6.36 2.37 19.27
C ASN A 595 5.23 2.58 18.27
N THR A 596 4.04 2.15 18.66
CA THR A 596 2.81 2.42 17.91
C THR A 596 1.81 3.14 18.80
N ILE A 597 0.82 3.78 18.19
CA ILE A 597 -0.29 4.40 18.91
C ILE A 597 -1.22 3.37 19.58
N TYR A 598 -1.09 2.08 19.23
CA TYR A 598 -1.95 1.01 19.75
C TYR A 598 -1.28 0.33 20.94
N LYS A 599 -1.98 0.28 22.08
CA LYS A 599 -1.45 -0.30 23.33
C LYS A 599 -1.07 -1.76 23.18
N ASN A 600 -1.81 -2.54 22.39
CA ASN A 600 -1.59 -3.96 22.14
C ASN A 600 -0.91 -4.28 20.79
N VAL A 601 -0.08 -3.36 20.27
CA VAL A 601 0.82 -3.61 19.14
C VAL A 601 2.24 -3.21 19.51
N ARG A 602 3.22 -4.08 19.25
CA ARG A 602 4.64 -3.75 19.34
C ARG A 602 5.36 -4.17 18.07
N VAL A 603 6.23 -3.30 17.57
CA VAL A 603 7.16 -3.63 16.48
C VAL A 603 8.51 -3.91 17.13
N ILE A 604 9.01 -5.13 17.03
CA ILE A 604 10.19 -5.59 17.78
C ILE A 604 11.27 -6.16 16.86
N ARG A 605 12.53 -5.92 17.22
CA ARG A 605 13.68 -6.48 16.51
C ARG A 605 13.80 -7.98 16.74
N TYR A 606 14.31 -8.69 15.74
CA TYR A 606 14.40 -10.15 15.75
C TYR A 606 15.16 -10.72 16.96
N ASP A 607 16.11 -9.96 17.50
CA ASP A 607 16.88 -10.35 18.68
C ASP A 607 16.02 -10.23 19.94
N LEU A 608 15.25 -9.14 20.09
CA LEU A 608 14.29 -8.99 21.18
C LEU A 608 13.18 -10.03 21.09
N PHE A 609 12.76 -10.39 19.87
CA PHE A 609 11.85 -11.50 19.63
C PHE A 609 12.44 -12.83 20.14
N SER A 610 13.72 -13.14 19.87
CA SER A 610 14.34 -14.36 20.40
C SER A 610 14.39 -14.39 21.93
N GLU A 611 14.62 -13.24 22.58
CA GLU A 611 14.54 -13.09 24.04
C GLU A 611 13.11 -13.25 24.57
N LEU A 612 12.10 -12.74 23.86
CA LEU A 612 10.68 -12.86 24.20
C LEU A 612 10.16 -14.29 24.05
N ILE A 613 10.54 -15.00 22.98
CA ILE A 613 10.17 -16.41 22.82
C ILE A 613 10.95 -17.28 23.80
N GLY A 614 12.23 -17.00 24.02
CA GLY A 614 13.05 -17.68 25.03
C GLY A 614 13.88 -18.79 24.46
N PHE A 615 14.37 -18.58 23.25
CA PHE A 615 15.27 -19.53 22.61
C PHE A 615 16.51 -19.73 23.48
N LYS A 616 16.81 -21.01 23.72
CA LYS A 616 18.02 -21.49 24.39
C LYS A 616 18.65 -22.60 23.54
N ASP A 617 19.92 -22.86 23.79
CA ASP A 617 20.67 -23.99 23.27
C ASP A 617 20.52 -24.13 21.74
N LYS A 618 20.25 -25.36 21.26
CA LYS A 618 20.10 -25.70 19.84
C LYS A 618 19.14 -24.79 19.06
N PHE A 619 18.11 -24.23 19.69
CA PHE A 619 17.15 -23.36 19.01
C PHE A 619 17.68 -21.94 18.82
N LEU A 620 18.43 -21.43 19.81
CA LEU A 620 19.12 -20.15 19.67
C LEU A 620 20.21 -20.25 18.60
N ASP A 621 20.93 -21.37 18.55
CA ASP A 621 21.97 -21.61 17.53
C ASP A 621 21.38 -21.68 16.12
N LYS A 622 20.28 -22.42 15.94
CA LYS A 622 19.53 -22.45 14.67
C LYS A 622 19.05 -21.07 14.26
N PHE A 623 18.54 -20.27 15.20
CA PHE A 623 18.07 -18.91 14.92
C PHE A 623 19.22 -17.97 14.50
N LYS A 624 20.38 -18.06 15.17
CA LYS A 624 21.59 -17.31 14.81
C LYS A 624 22.16 -17.75 13.46
N GLN A 625 22.18 -19.06 13.18
CA GLN A 625 22.65 -19.61 11.91
C GLN A 625 21.80 -19.10 10.74
N MET A 626 20.48 -19.16 10.87
CA MET A 626 19.55 -18.60 9.90
C MET A 626 19.80 -17.11 9.67
N TRP A 627 20.03 -16.33 10.74
CA TRP A 627 20.33 -14.91 10.57
C TRP A 627 21.64 -14.64 9.84
N LYS A 628 22.69 -15.41 10.14
CA LYS A 628 23.96 -15.30 9.42
C LYS A 628 23.78 -15.52 7.92
N MET A 629 22.92 -16.46 7.52
CA MET A 629 22.61 -16.72 6.11
C MET A 629 21.86 -15.56 5.44
N PHE A 630 21.01 -14.83 6.18
CA PHE A 630 20.19 -13.73 5.65
C PHE A 630 20.83 -12.34 5.73
N ASP A 631 21.68 -12.09 6.73
CA ASP A 631 22.35 -10.81 6.95
C ASP A 631 23.63 -10.64 6.11
N ASN A 632 24.06 -11.69 5.40
CA ASN A 632 25.14 -11.58 4.43
C ASN A 632 24.72 -10.62 3.30
N ASP A 633 25.40 -9.48 3.22
CA ASP A 633 25.19 -8.45 2.20
C ASP A 633 25.41 -8.98 0.75
N ASN A 634 26.00 -10.18 0.62
CA ASN A 634 26.10 -10.96 -0.61
C ASN A 634 24.78 -11.72 -0.86
N LEU A 635 23.82 -11.04 -1.48
CA LEU A 635 22.58 -11.63 -2.04
C LEU A 635 22.88 -12.50 -3.27
N GLY A 636 23.82 -13.43 -3.17
CA GLY A 636 24.14 -14.39 -4.22
C GLY A 636 23.23 -15.61 -4.20
N ASN A 637 23.24 -16.39 -5.29
CA ASN A 637 22.48 -17.63 -5.41
C ASN A 637 22.83 -18.65 -4.31
N ASP A 638 24.08 -18.68 -3.86
CA ASP A 638 24.55 -19.59 -2.81
C ASP A 638 23.84 -19.37 -1.46
N SER A 639 23.62 -18.11 -1.07
CA SER A 639 22.89 -17.78 0.17
C SER A 639 21.43 -18.24 0.12
N LEU A 640 20.81 -18.20 -1.07
CA LEU A 640 19.44 -18.67 -1.27
C LEU A 640 19.36 -20.20 -1.16
N GLU A 641 20.29 -20.91 -1.80
CA GLU A 641 20.35 -22.36 -1.77
C GLU A 641 20.65 -22.88 -0.35
N ASP A 642 21.59 -22.26 0.36
CA ASP A 642 21.91 -22.59 1.76
C ASP A 642 20.69 -22.41 2.67
N LEU A 643 19.98 -21.28 2.54
CA LEU A 643 18.79 -21.00 3.34
C LEU A 643 17.64 -21.94 2.99
N TYR A 644 17.47 -22.30 1.71
CA TYR A 644 16.50 -23.29 1.27
C TYR A 644 16.78 -24.65 1.90
N ASN A 645 18.01 -25.16 1.79
CA ASN A 645 18.43 -26.43 2.36
C ASN A 645 18.32 -26.44 3.89
N PHE A 646 18.67 -25.33 4.55
CA PHE A 646 18.47 -25.16 5.98
C PHE A 646 16.99 -25.24 6.37
N LYS A 647 16.10 -24.57 5.61
CA LYS A 647 14.66 -24.62 5.83
C LYS A 647 14.07 -26.02 5.60
N GLU A 648 14.49 -26.74 4.57
CA GLU A 648 14.07 -28.13 4.31
C GLU A 648 14.49 -29.08 5.44
N LYS A 649 15.70 -28.90 5.98
CA LYS A 649 16.18 -29.65 7.14
C LYS A 649 15.30 -29.39 8.37
N LEU A 650 14.99 -28.13 8.67
CA LEU A 650 14.10 -27.78 9.79
C LEU A 650 12.70 -28.38 9.64
N GLN A 651 12.12 -28.33 8.44
CA GLN A 651 10.82 -28.92 8.14
C GLN A 651 10.84 -30.43 8.36
N SER A 652 11.86 -31.11 7.84
CA SER A 652 12.03 -32.55 7.98
C SER A 652 12.19 -32.98 9.44
N GLU A 653 12.99 -32.24 10.22
CA GLU A 653 13.15 -32.49 11.67
C GLU A 653 11.84 -32.29 12.43
N PHE A 654 11.09 -31.23 12.12
CA PHE A 654 9.78 -30.99 12.72
C PHE A 654 8.81 -32.11 12.38
N PHE A 655 8.67 -32.47 11.10
CA PHE A 655 7.77 -33.53 10.64
C PHE A 655 8.06 -34.87 11.30
N LYS A 656 9.34 -35.26 11.42
CA LYS A 656 9.76 -36.47 12.13
C LYS A 656 9.33 -36.45 13.61
N LYS A 657 9.25 -35.27 14.21
CA LYS A 657 8.89 -35.10 15.62
C LYS A 657 7.38 -35.04 15.86
N SER A 658 6.65 -34.26 15.07
CA SER A 658 5.22 -33.98 15.24
C SER A 658 4.31 -34.96 14.48
N GLY A 659 4.89 -35.78 13.59
CA GLY A 659 4.16 -36.65 12.66
C GLY A 659 3.33 -35.91 11.60
N THR A 660 3.38 -34.57 11.59
CA THR A 660 2.56 -33.71 10.72
C THR A 660 3.29 -32.40 10.41
N ASP A 661 3.03 -31.81 9.25
CA ASP A 661 3.59 -30.50 8.92
C ASP A 661 2.91 -29.39 9.75
N LEU A 662 3.60 -28.26 9.89
CA LEU A 662 3.13 -27.07 10.59
C LEU A 662 1.86 -26.48 9.95
N PHE A 663 1.74 -26.59 8.63
CA PHE A 663 0.63 -26.03 7.86
C PHE A 663 -0.51 -27.05 7.74
N ARG A 664 -1.33 -27.14 8.78
CA ARG A 664 -2.56 -27.93 8.74
C ARG A 664 -3.77 -27.01 8.72
N LYS A 665 -4.62 -27.16 7.72
CA LYS A 665 -5.84 -26.36 7.59
C LYS A 665 -6.82 -26.76 8.72
N ASN A 666 -7.36 -25.77 9.43
CA ASN A 666 -8.38 -25.92 10.48
C ASN A 666 -7.90 -26.52 11.82
N ASP A 667 -6.61 -26.59 12.12
CA ASP A 667 -6.11 -27.09 13.42
C ASP A 667 -6.53 -26.12 14.56
N LEU A 668 -6.47 -24.82 14.30
CA LEU A 668 -6.90 -23.75 15.19
C LEU A 668 -8.42 -23.73 15.34
N GLU A 669 -9.16 -23.89 14.24
CA GLU A 669 -10.63 -24.01 14.28
C GLU A 669 -11.06 -25.21 15.12
N THR A 670 -10.42 -26.36 14.91
CA THR A 670 -10.67 -27.57 15.70
C THR A 670 -10.34 -27.35 17.17
N LYS A 671 -9.21 -26.70 17.48
CA LYS A 671 -8.84 -26.39 18.87
C LYS A 671 -9.83 -25.42 19.51
N LEU A 672 -10.18 -24.32 18.86
CA LEU A 672 -11.14 -23.35 19.39
C LEU A 672 -12.49 -24.02 19.64
N LYS A 673 -12.97 -24.84 18.70
CA LYS A 673 -14.19 -25.64 18.86
C LYS A 673 -14.10 -26.58 20.06
N SER A 674 -12.95 -27.24 20.29
CA SER A 674 -12.74 -28.11 21.47
C SER A 674 -12.80 -27.36 22.80
N LEU A 675 -12.58 -26.03 22.77
CA LEU A 675 -12.67 -25.15 23.93
C LEU A 675 -14.03 -24.45 24.04
N ASN A 676 -15.00 -24.86 23.21
CA ASN A 676 -16.30 -24.23 23.08
C ASN A 676 -16.21 -22.73 22.71
N ILE A 677 -15.21 -22.38 21.89
CA ILE A 677 -15.02 -21.03 21.36
C ILE A 677 -15.36 -21.06 19.88
N ASP A 678 -16.34 -20.25 19.47
CA ASP A 678 -16.64 -20.06 18.06
C ASP A 678 -15.48 -19.36 17.35
N TYR A 679 -15.03 -19.93 16.23
CA TYR A 679 -13.87 -19.44 15.48
C TYR A 679 -14.11 -18.02 14.96
N TYR A 680 -15.31 -17.73 14.46
CA TYR A 680 -15.64 -16.43 13.90
C TYR A 680 -15.69 -15.36 14.99
N SER A 681 -16.41 -15.63 16.08
CA SER A 681 -16.49 -14.79 17.26
C SER A 681 -15.10 -14.51 17.87
N PHE A 682 -14.21 -15.51 17.91
CA PHE A 682 -12.85 -15.34 18.42
C PHE A 682 -12.04 -14.26 17.67
N PHE A 683 -12.27 -14.12 16.36
CA PHE A 683 -11.65 -13.09 15.53
C PHE A 683 -12.50 -11.82 15.40
N GLY A 684 -13.63 -11.73 16.11
CA GLY A 684 -14.61 -10.65 16.01
C GLY A 684 -15.24 -10.57 14.63
N ILE A 685 -15.49 -11.73 14.02
CA ILE A 685 -16.23 -11.92 12.76
C ILE A 685 -17.67 -12.20 13.17
N ASP A 686 -18.50 -11.16 13.25
CA ASP A 686 -19.95 -11.30 13.44
C ASP A 686 -20.66 -11.49 12.09
#